data_AF-A0AAE0GT07-F1
#
_entry.id   AF-A0AAE0GT07-F1
#
_cell.length_a   1.000
_cell.length_b   1.000
_cell.length_c   1.000
_cell.angle_alpha   90.00
_cell.angle_beta   90.00
_cell.angle_gamma   90.00
#
_symmetry.space_group_name_H-M   'P 1'
#
loop_
_entity.id
_entity.type
_entity.pdbx_description
1 polymer ?
#
loop_
_entity_poly.entity_id
_entity_poly.type
_entity_poly.pdbx_seq_one_letter_code
_entity_poly.pdbx_strand_id
1 'polypeptide(L)'
;MESQPAVALGVLPLTPGDWAGRCFDVRPVCEEQVKALGGEFLKVPGFENYDGSGAGGYAKEIGDDFLKAEMQMFKDQCAECDVVVTTALIPNRPAPKLILAEAVAVMKTGSVIVDLAAENGGNVEGCKPGETYTNENGVTIIGKFPMQNEMPNQASSLFSNNCSNFLKSMGDKETFFLNPADEAVRGTWLLDDGVELERYIPVLAPPPPPKEPAEEVEKEPEMSDETKNLIKVFTQCVIWAVPAIALAFASKGVDLGNLGMLTTFALACLAGAAAVKGVQSALHSPLMSLTNAISGLTIVGGLFVFQDMASFATAAWWKWLGPVAVFVSALNIGGGFTMTGRMIGMFKRKTDAPKYTEVYSVIMAAVLAGGFWYAQAAFVGSAFLISSIACLTGISCLANQDTAPFGQALGTLGVGGAVAATFFSIPSVVITQALATAAAGGLLGYIISVRSEVTDLPQLVAAFHSLVGLAATATALADFMAHSSMTGLGHLASVYVAACIGALTITGSLVAFGKLQGLLSGAAMKIPLQNPINAGIVAVTGFFLAKFFMAPAITPLLVGTGLFALLGYLVASQVGGGDMPVVITLLNSASGWALCAEGFALGNALLVIVGSLIGASGAMLSLEMCEAMNVSVAQVLKITSKVKPGAGGDGEICEIDGDCTETLVESVAEHLCAAKKVMIVPGYGLAVAKGQYALSETVKFLKAGGADVKIMIHPVAGRLPGQLNVLLAESGIDYDDVLDMEENNEPEDWEDIDLALVVGANDTVNPLAETEPNCEIYGMPVIRCWLAKEVVMLKRSLGAGYAALPNPLMYNENSLMLLGDAKCNLEYMRDEVRTKMSDTCLIDL
;
A
#
# COMPACT_ATOMS: atom_id res chain seq x y z
N MET A 1 -38.12 43.35 -4.89
CA MET A 1 -36.85 42.73 -4.50
C MET A 1 -36.51 43.24 -3.12
N GLU A 2 -37.30 42.80 -2.15
CA GLU A 2 -37.04 43.01 -0.74
C GLU A 2 -36.24 41.79 -0.26
N SER A 3 -35.10 42.03 0.38
CA SER A 3 -34.20 41.00 0.91
C SER A 3 -33.89 41.34 2.37
N GLN A 4 -33.80 40.34 3.25
CA GLN A 4 -33.27 40.45 4.63
C GLN A 4 -32.28 39.29 4.87
N PRO A 5 -31.06 39.51 5.41
CA PRO A 5 -30.18 38.40 5.81
C PRO A 5 -29.89 38.34 7.32
N ALA A 6 -29.61 37.11 7.78
CA ALA A 6 -28.83 36.60 8.93
C ALA A 6 -28.70 37.37 10.27
N VAL A 7 -29.28 36.83 11.36
CA VAL A 7 -29.02 37.26 12.77
C VAL A 7 -28.37 36.13 13.57
N ALA A 8 -27.10 36.29 13.95
CA ALA A 8 -26.50 35.42 14.97
C ALA A 8 -27.03 35.78 16.38
N LEU A 9 -27.37 34.78 17.20
CA LEU A 9 -27.88 34.98 18.57
C LEU A 9 -27.06 34.15 19.57
N GLY A 10 -25.75 34.41 19.63
CA GLY A 10 -24.83 33.57 20.39
C GLY A 10 -24.85 33.78 21.90
N VAL A 11 -25.14 32.73 22.68
CA VAL A 11 -24.72 32.62 24.09
C VAL A 11 -23.24 32.20 24.10
N LEU A 12 -22.39 32.97 24.78
CA LEU A 12 -20.99 32.58 25.03
C LEU A 12 -20.87 31.95 26.43
N PRO A 13 -20.39 30.70 26.56
CA PRO A 13 -19.78 30.22 27.80
C PRO A 13 -18.37 30.81 27.95
N LEU A 14 -17.97 31.09 29.19
CA LEU A 14 -16.73 31.77 29.58
C LEU A 14 -15.48 30.85 29.69
N THR A 15 -15.31 29.86 28.79
CA THR A 15 -14.11 29.00 28.81
C THR A 15 -13.54 28.72 27.41
N PRO A 16 -12.21 28.84 27.20
CA PRO A 16 -11.57 28.47 25.93
C PRO A 16 -11.68 26.96 25.71
N GLY A 17 -12.34 26.53 24.63
CA GLY A 17 -12.40 25.12 24.21
C GLY A 17 -13.80 24.58 23.90
N ASP A 18 -14.85 25.19 24.44
CA ASP A 18 -16.25 24.78 24.23
C ASP A 18 -17.05 25.96 23.66
N TRP A 19 -17.14 26.10 22.33
CA TRP A 19 -18.14 27.00 21.77
C TRP A 19 -19.48 26.25 21.73
N ALA A 20 -20.47 26.78 22.43
CA ALA A 20 -21.85 26.28 22.42
C ALA A 20 -22.79 27.44 22.07
N GLY A 21 -22.55 28.04 20.90
CA GLY A 21 -23.33 29.18 20.41
C GLY A 21 -24.61 28.72 19.72
N ARG A 22 -25.73 29.39 20.00
CA ARG A 22 -26.98 29.25 19.25
C ARG A 22 -26.99 30.27 18.11
N CYS A 23 -27.17 29.82 16.87
CA CYS A 23 -27.07 30.67 15.68
C CYS A 23 -28.32 30.54 14.81
N PHE A 24 -28.69 31.61 14.13
CA PHE A 24 -29.82 31.62 13.20
C PHE A 24 -29.42 32.29 11.87
N ASP A 25 -29.80 31.67 10.76
CA ASP A 25 -29.78 32.28 9.44
C ASP A 25 -31.03 31.78 8.69
N VAL A 26 -31.55 32.58 7.78
CA VAL A 26 -32.69 32.20 6.94
C VAL A 26 -32.28 31.22 5.82
N ARG A 27 -30.98 31.03 5.60
CA ARG A 27 -30.40 30.12 4.60
C ARG A 27 -30.06 28.75 5.21
N PRO A 28 -30.58 27.64 4.66
CA PRO A 28 -30.27 26.29 5.15
C PRO A 28 -28.79 25.90 5.08
N VAL A 29 -28.02 26.41 4.11
CA VAL A 29 -26.57 26.11 3.96
C VAL A 29 -25.77 26.54 5.20
N CYS A 30 -26.24 27.56 5.93
CA CYS A 30 -25.59 28.02 7.16
C CYS A 30 -25.80 27.05 8.34
N GLU A 31 -26.77 26.13 8.27
CA GLU A 31 -26.94 25.07 9.28
C GLU A 31 -25.72 24.15 9.33
N GLU A 32 -25.22 23.73 8.16
CA GLU A 32 -24.02 22.90 8.08
C GLU A 32 -22.78 23.65 8.59
N GLN A 33 -22.63 24.93 8.24
CA GLN A 33 -21.52 25.76 8.70
C GLN A 33 -21.52 25.94 10.23
N VAL A 34 -22.69 26.18 10.82
CA VAL A 34 -22.86 26.29 12.28
C VAL A 34 -22.57 24.97 12.97
N LYS A 35 -23.03 23.83 12.42
CA LYS A 35 -22.72 22.51 13.00
C LYS A 35 -21.26 22.10 12.83
N ALA A 36 -20.63 22.42 11.70
CA ALA A 36 -19.22 22.13 11.44
C ALA A 36 -18.29 22.89 12.39
N LEU A 37 -18.68 24.11 12.76
CA LEU A 37 -17.98 24.82 13.81
C LEU A 37 -18.20 24.10 15.16
N GLY A 38 -19.35 23.46 15.42
CA GLY A 38 -19.77 22.76 16.66
C GLY A 38 -20.94 23.37 17.47
N GLY A 39 -21.85 24.13 16.85
CA GLY A 39 -22.88 24.92 17.54
C GLY A 39 -24.30 24.55 17.13
N GLU A 40 -25.27 25.19 17.77
CA GLU A 40 -26.68 24.85 17.61
C GLU A 40 -27.35 25.80 16.61
N PHE A 41 -27.91 25.25 15.52
CA PHE A 41 -28.68 26.03 14.56
C PHE A 41 -30.15 26.09 14.97
N LEU A 42 -30.65 27.30 15.20
CA LEU A 42 -32.04 27.55 15.58
C LEU A 42 -32.95 27.50 14.36
N LYS A 43 -34.16 26.95 14.54
CA LYS A 43 -35.22 26.92 13.52
C LYS A 43 -36.45 27.65 14.03
N VAL A 44 -37.10 28.41 13.15
CA VAL A 44 -38.31 29.16 13.52
C VAL A 44 -39.47 28.18 13.78
N PRO A 45 -40.08 28.19 14.98
CA PRO A 45 -41.19 27.29 15.31
C PRO A 45 -42.36 27.43 14.32
N GLY A 46 -42.81 26.32 13.73
CA GLY A 46 -43.86 26.30 12.72
C GLY A 46 -43.39 26.52 11.27
N PHE A 47 -42.11 26.80 11.05
CA PHE A 47 -41.49 27.02 9.75
C PHE A 47 -40.15 26.28 9.59
N GLU A 48 -40.03 25.09 10.17
CA GLU A 48 -38.77 24.32 10.28
C GLU A 48 -38.11 23.96 8.94
N ASN A 49 -38.90 23.88 7.86
CA ASN A 49 -38.45 23.54 6.50
C ASN A 49 -38.47 24.76 5.55
N TYR A 50 -38.50 25.98 6.08
CA TYR A 50 -38.51 27.19 5.25
C TYR A 50 -37.14 27.42 4.60
N ASP A 51 -37.10 27.41 3.27
CA ASP A 51 -35.91 27.74 2.49
C ASP A 51 -35.92 29.22 2.10
N GLY A 52 -35.18 30.02 2.86
CA GLY A 52 -34.94 31.43 2.58
C GLY A 52 -33.90 31.69 1.48
N SER A 53 -33.35 30.69 0.79
CA SER A 53 -32.27 30.90 -0.20
C SER A 53 -32.76 31.57 -1.48
N GLY A 54 -32.11 32.67 -1.86
CA GLY A 54 -32.27 33.46 -3.09
C GLY A 54 -31.09 33.30 -4.06
N ALA A 55 -31.13 34.06 -5.17
CA ALA A 55 -30.12 33.98 -6.21
C ALA A 55 -28.75 34.54 -5.73
N GLY A 56 -27.65 33.88 -6.12
CA GLY A 56 -26.28 34.31 -5.80
C GLY A 56 -25.86 34.12 -4.33
N GLY A 57 -26.52 33.23 -3.57
CA GLY A 57 -26.19 32.96 -2.17
C GLY A 57 -26.81 33.93 -1.14
N TYR A 58 -27.66 34.84 -1.62
CA TYR A 58 -28.45 35.78 -0.81
C TYR A 58 -29.80 35.20 -0.41
N ALA A 59 -30.60 35.87 0.43
CA ALA A 59 -31.91 35.39 0.88
C ALA A 59 -33.11 35.96 0.07
N LYS A 60 -34.23 35.23 0.02
CA LYS A 60 -35.53 35.61 -0.60
C LYS A 60 -36.37 36.54 0.31
N GLU A 61 -37.40 37.15 -0.28
CA GLU A 61 -38.42 37.93 0.42
C GLU A 61 -39.26 37.02 1.34
N ILE A 62 -39.39 37.41 2.61
CA ILE A 62 -39.98 36.60 3.67
C ILE A 62 -41.40 37.09 3.98
N GLY A 63 -42.36 36.17 4.14
CA GLY A 63 -43.74 36.51 4.46
C GLY A 63 -43.94 37.04 5.89
N ASP A 64 -44.94 37.91 6.08
CA ASP A 64 -45.25 38.57 7.36
C ASP A 64 -45.47 37.60 8.54
N ASP A 65 -45.99 36.39 8.27
CA ASP A 65 -46.23 35.38 9.30
C ASP A 65 -44.94 34.72 9.81
N PHE A 66 -43.93 34.57 8.93
CA PHE A 66 -42.61 34.08 9.32
C PHE A 66 -41.87 35.15 10.15
N LEU A 67 -41.90 36.41 9.72
CA LEU A 67 -41.28 37.52 10.46
C LEU A 67 -41.84 37.60 11.90
N LYS A 68 -43.16 37.46 12.09
CA LYS A 68 -43.73 37.46 13.45
C LYS A 68 -43.22 36.30 14.30
N ALA A 69 -43.14 35.10 13.74
CA ALA A 69 -42.65 33.91 14.43
C ALA A 69 -41.14 34.02 14.75
N GLU A 70 -40.35 34.56 13.83
CA GLU A 70 -38.93 34.85 13.98
C GLU A 70 -38.68 35.86 15.11
N MET A 71 -39.42 36.97 15.12
CA MET A 71 -39.29 38.01 16.15
C MET A 71 -39.70 37.50 17.54
N GLN A 72 -40.71 36.64 17.61
CA GLN A 72 -41.08 35.98 18.86
C GLN A 72 -39.97 35.02 19.34
N MET A 73 -39.40 34.22 18.45
CA MET A 73 -38.26 33.35 18.75
C MET A 73 -37.07 34.17 19.28
N PHE A 74 -36.72 35.28 18.63
CA PHE A 74 -35.63 36.15 19.08
C PHE A 74 -35.86 36.72 20.47
N LYS A 75 -37.09 37.12 20.80
CA LYS A 75 -37.45 37.56 22.15
C LYS A 75 -37.27 36.46 23.19
N ASP A 76 -37.70 35.24 22.89
CA ASP A 76 -37.55 34.08 23.78
C ASP A 76 -36.07 33.73 24.00
N GLN A 77 -35.25 33.78 22.93
CA GLN A 77 -33.81 33.58 23.02
C GLN A 77 -33.12 34.69 23.82
N CYS A 78 -33.47 35.97 23.61
CA CYS A 78 -32.92 37.10 24.34
C CYS A 78 -33.15 37.02 25.86
N ALA A 79 -34.23 36.38 26.33
CA ALA A 79 -34.46 36.17 27.76
C ALA A 79 -33.43 35.21 28.40
N GLU A 80 -32.89 34.28 27.62
CA GLU A 80 -31.94 33.27 28.09
C GLU A 80 -30.47 33.68 27.86
N CYS A 81 -30.19 34.38 26.76
CA CYS A 81 -28.85 34.73 26.33
C CYS A 81 -28.19 35.85 27.17
N ASP A 82 -26.90 35.69 27.46
CA ASP A 82 -26.09 36.72 28.14
C ASP A 82 -25.44 37.71 27.14
N VAL A 83 -25.13 37.22 25.93
CA VAL A 83 -24.58 38.01 24.82
C VAL A 83 -25.48 37.83 23.60
N VAL A 84 -25.62 38.88 22.78
CA VAL A 84 -26.32 38.84 21.48
C VAL A 84 -25.46 39.57 20.46
N VAL A 85 -25.20 38.96 19.29
CA VAL A 85 -24.33 39.53 18.26
C VAL A 85 -25.06 39.61 16.93
N THR A 86 -25.56 40.79 16.57
CA THR A 86 -26.38 40.95 15.35
C THR A 86 -25.55 41.31 14.13
N THR A 87 -25.79 40.64 13.00
CA THR A 87 -25.00 40.75 11.74
C THR A 87 -25.85 41.00 10.50
N ALA A 88 -27.15 41.26 10.68
CA ALA A 88 -28.10 41.26 9.59
C ALA A 88 -27.93 42.50 8.71
N LEU A 89 -27.54 42.33 7.44
CA LEU A 89 -27.21 43.44 6.55
C LEU A 89 -27.74 43.26 5.13
N ILE A 90 -28.65 44.14 4.72
CA ILE A 90 -29.25 44.10 3.39
C ILE A 90 -28.45 45.00 2.44
N PRO A 91 -27.99 44.51 1.27
CA PRO A 91 -27.35 45.37 0.28
C PRO A 91 -28.26 46.54 -0.14
N ASN A 92 -27.72 47.76 -0.12
CA ASN A 92 -28.40 49.00 -0.51
C ASN A 92 -29.65 49.39 0.32
N ARG A 93 -29.82 48.86 1.54
CA ARG A 93 -30.90 49.25 2.46
C ARG A 93 -30.38 49.38 3.90
N PRO A 94 -31.11 50.10 4.78
CA PRO A 94 -30.84 50.07 6.21
C PRO A 94 -30.93 48.64 6.76
N ALA A 95 -30.14 48.35 7.78
CA ALA A 95 -30.16 47.08 8.49
C ALA A 95 -31.57 46.83 9.09
N PRO A 96 -32.12 45.61 8.98
CA PRO A 96 -33.45 45.30 9.50
C PRO A 96 -33.44 45.30 11.03
N LYS A 97 -34.49 45.86 11.64
CA LYS A 97 -34.66 45.88 13.10
C LYS A 97 -35.23 44.55 13.57
N LEU A 98 -34.34 43.68 14.08
CA LEU A 98 -34.65 42.31 14.44
C LEU A 98 -34.66 42.10 15.97
N ILE A 99 -33.95 42.95 16.71
CA ILE A 99 -34.01 42.98 18.17
C ILE A 99 -34.72 44.26 18.59
N LEU A 100 -36.04 44.17 18.81
CA LEU A 100 -36.87 45.30 19.23
C LEU A 100 -36.65 45.65 20.71
N ALA A 101 -37.11 46.83 21.11
CA ALA A 101 -36.99 47.31 22.49
C ALA A 101 -37.56 46.32 23.52
N GLU A 102 -38.61 45.58 23.16
CA GLU A 102 -39.20 44.54 24.02
C GLU A 102 -38.31 43.30 24.21
N ALA A 103 -37.49 42.95 23.22
CA ALA A 103 -36.54 41.85 23.31
C ALA A 103 -35.31 42.26 24.12
N VAL A 104 -34.85 43.51 23.97
CA VAL A 104 -33.79 44.08 24.82
C VAL A 104 -34.24 44.16 26.28
N ALA A 105 -35.52 44.47 26.52
CA ALA A 105 -36.05 44.66 27.87
C ALA A 105 -36.12 43.37 28.71
N VAL A 106 -36.22 42.19 28.07
CA VAL A 106 -36.29 40.89 28.75
C VAL A 106 -34.92 40.27 29.02
N MET A 107 -33.84 40.87 28.50
CA MET A 107 -32.48 40.39 28.75
C MET A 107 -32.07 40.59 30.22
N LYS A 108 -31.14 39.76 30.70
CA LYS A 108 -30.61 39.87 32.07
C LYS A 108 -29.82 41.17 32.24
N THR A 109 -29.88 41.75 33.43
CA THR A 109 -29.03 42.90 33.78
C THR A 109 -27.55 42.51 33.70
N GLY A 110 -26.76 43.29 32.98
CA GLY A 110 -25.35 42.98 32.69
C GLY A 110 -25.12 42.30 31.33
N SER A 111 -26.19 41.92 30.61
CA SER A 111 -26.06 41.37 29.25
C SER A 111 -25.44 42.37 28.27
N VAL A 112 -24.83 41.83 27.21
CA VAL A 112 -24.15 42.63 26.18
C VAL A 112 -24.75 42.35 24.81
N ILE A 113 -25.07 43.41 24.07
CA ILE A 113 -25.48 43.33 22.67
C ILE A 113 -24.38 43.96 21.81
N VAL A 114 -23.89 43.23 20.81
CA VAL A 114 -22.91 43.70 19.83
C VAL A 114 -23.61 43.81 18.48
N ASP A 115 -23.76 45.03 17.96
CA ASP A 115 -24.44 45.28 16.70
C ASP A 115 -23.42 45.56 15.59
N LEU A 116 -23.09 44.54 14.81
CA LEU A 116 -22.13 44.63 13.71
C LEU A 116 -22.71 45.38 12.50
N ALA A 117 -24.03 45.57 12.44
CA ALA A 117 -24.71 46.30 11.37
C ALA A 117 -24.92 47.80 11.70
N ALA A 118 -24.27 48.32 12.77
CA ALA A 118 -24.44 49.69 13.22
C ALA A 118 -24.15 50.76 12.16
N GLU A 119 -23.22 50.50 11.22
CA GLU A 119 -22.89 51.40 10.10
C GLU A 119 -24.12 51.71 9.22
N ASN A 120 -24.99 50.71 9.00
CA ASN A 120 -26.19 50.85 8.18
C ASN A 120 -27.47 50.99 9.01
N GLY A 121 -27.36 51.55 10.22
CA GLY A 121 -28.49 51.83 11.12
C GLY A 121 -28.74 50.80 12.22
N GLY A 122 -28.05 49.65 12.19
CA GLY A 122 -28.05 48.62 13.24
C GLY A 122 -29.30 47.73 13.27
N ASN A 123 -29.15 46.49 13.75
CA ASN A 123 -30.28 45.57 13.91
C ASN A 123 -31.06 45.76 15.21
N VAL A 124 -30.49 46.49 16.17
CA VAL A 124 -31.06 46.64 17.51
C VAL A 124 -31.80 47.97 17.60
N GLU A 125 -33.02 47.94 18.12
CA GLU A 125 -33.78 49.16 18.43
C GLU A 125 -33.14 49.85 19.64
N GLY A 126 -32.66 51.08 19.45
CA GLY A 126 -31.83 51.81 20.43
C GLY A 126 -30.34 51.82 20.11
N CYS A 127 -29.85 51.03 19.15
CA CYS A 127 -28.45 51.12 18.71
C CYS A 127 -28.07 52.55 18.30
N LYS A 128 -26.97 53.05 18.87
CA LYS A 128 -26.37 54.36 18.53
C LYS A 128 -25.07 54.11 17.76
N PRO A 129 -25.04 54.34 16.44
CA PRO A 129 -23.85 54.09 15.62
C PRO A 129 -22.62 54.85 16.13
N GLY A 130 -21.52 54.14 16.34
CA GLY A 130 -20.25 54.68 16.83
C GLY A 130 -20.13 54.75 18.36
N GLU A 131 -21.20 54.48 19.11
CA GLU A 131 -21.21 54.58 20.57
C GLU A 131 -21.37 53.22 21.25
N THR A 132 -20.90 53.15 22.49
CA THR A 132 -21.21 52.05 23.43
C THR A 132 -21.87 52.67 24.65
N TYR A 133 -23.06 52.19 25.00
CA TYR A 133 -23.79 52.69 26.15
C TYR A 133 -24.61 51.60 26.83
N THR A 134 -24.89 51.78 28.11
CA THR A 134 -25.76 50.89 28.89
C THR A 134 -27.16 51.52 29.00
N ASN A 135 -28.20 50.77 28.67
CA ASN A 135 -29.58 51.23 28.75
C ASN A 135 -30.12 51.24 30.19
N GLU A 136 -31.35 51.72 30.39
CA GLU A 136 -32.00 51.80 31.71
C GLU A 136 -32.21 50.42 32.37
N ASN A 137 -32.25 49.34 31.57
CA ASN A 137 -32.41 47.96 32.04
C ASN A 137 -31.06 47.29 32.39
N GLY A 138 -29.94 48.01 32.25
CA GLY A 138 -28.60 47.52 32.57
C GLY A 138 -27.98 46.62 31.49
N VAL A 139 -28.49 46.65 30.26
CA VAL A 139 -27.93 45.96 29.08
C VAL A 139 -26.99 46.91 28.34
N THR A 140 -25.77 46.45 28.03
CA THR A 140 -24.77 47.24 27.30
C THR A 140 -24.89 46.99 25.80
N ILE A 141 -25.15 48.04 25.02
CA ILE A 141 -25.26 47.97 23.56
C ILE A 141 -23.99 48.58 22.95
N ILE A 142 -23.26 47.77 22.17
CA ILE A 142 -22.03 48.11 21.47
C ILE A 142 -22.37 48.30 19.99
N GLY A 143 -22.48 49.56 19.55
CA GLY A 143 -22.72 49.94 18.16
C GLY A 143 -21.50 50.53 17.47
N LYS A 144 -20.28 50.20 17.92
CA LYS A 144 -19.04 50.73 17.36
C LYS A 144 -18.87 50.34 15.89
N PHE A 145 -18.51 51.29 15.04
CA PHE A 145 -18.08 51.03 13.68
C PHE A 145 -17.01 52.05 13.25
N PRO A 146 -16.06 51.69 12.37
CA PRO A 146 -15.76 50.32 11.90
C PRO A 146 -15.02 49.52 12.98
N MET A 147 -15.48 48.31 13.32
CA MET A 147 -14.82 47.49 14.35
C MET A 147 -13.43 47.01 13.94
N GLN A 148 -13.13 46.97 12.65
CA GLN A 148 -11.83 46.56 12.10
C GLN A 148 -10.70 47.48 12.60
N ASN A 149 -11.02 48.72 12.96
CA ASN A 149 -10.05 49.67 13.53
C ASN A 149 -9.55 49.27 14.92
N GLU A 150 -10.26 48.39 15.63
CA GLU A 150 -9.82 47.85 16.93
C GLU A 150 -8.72 46.78 16.75
N MET A 151 -8.52 46.28 15.52
CA MET A 151 -7.48 45.29 15.17
C MET A 151 -6.66 45.71 13.94
N PRO A 152 -5.94 46.86 14.00
CA PRO A 152 -5.33 47.48 12.83
C PRO A 152 -4.25 46.60 12.16
N ASN A 153 -3.51 45.81 12.94
CA ASN A 153 -2.47 44.91 12.40
C ASN A 153 -3.07 43.78 11.57
N GLN A 154 -4.15 43.14 12.06
CA GLN A 154 -4.80 42.05 11.34
C GLN A 154 -5.53 42.58 10.10
N ALA A 155 -6.25 43.70 10.24
CA ALA A 155 -6.96 44.33 9.13
C ALA A 155 -6.02 44.75 8.00
N SER A 156 -4.88 45.37 8.33
CA SER A 156 -3.88 45.79 7.33
C SER A 156 -3.19 44.62 6.64
N SER A 157 -2.84 43.56 7.39
CA SER A 157 -2.23 42.34 6.82
C SER A 157 -3.19 41.65 5.82
N LEU A 158 -4.44 41.40 6.21
CA LEU A 158 -5.43 40.77 5.35
C LEU A 158 -5.77 41.64 4.13
N PHE A 159 -5.91 42.95 4.31
CA PHE A 159 -6.15 43.87 3.20
C PHE A 159 -4.96 43.91 2.22
N SER A 160 -3.73 43.88 2.73
CA SER A 160 -2.51 43.79 1.91
C SER A 160 -2.46 42.50 1.09
N ASN A 161 -2.83 41.35 1.69
CA ASN A 161 -2.89 40.07 0.99
C ASN A 161 -3.94 40.09 -0.12
N ASN A 162 -5.13 40.64 0.15
CA ASN A 162 -6.18 40.79 -0.85
C ASN A 162 -5.72 41.67 -2.01
N CYS A 163 -5.09 42.81 -1.74
CA CYS A 163 -4.51 43.68 -2.77
C CYS A 163 -3.44 42.95 -3.59
N SER A 164 -2.55 42.19 -2.95
CA SER A 164 -1.49 41.44 -3.64
C SER A 164 -2.06 40.36 -4.55
N ASN A 165 -3.00 39.55 -4.05
CA ASN A 165 -3.64 38.50 -4.84
C ASN A 165 -4.48 39.07 -5.99
N PHE A 166 -5.17 40.18 -5.75
CA PHE A 166 -5.92 40.87 -6.79
C PHE A 166 -4.99 41.42 -7.88
N LEU A 167 -3.87 42.04 -7.53
CA LEU A 167 -2.87 42.49 -8.51
C LEU A 167 -2.26 41.33 -9.29
N LYS A 168 -2.03 40.16 -8.66
CA LYS A 168 -1.56 38.95 -9.34
C LYS A 168 -2.58 38.42 -10.38
N SER A 169 -3.87 38.67 -10.19
CA SER A 169 -4.91 38.31 -11.17
C SER A 169 -4.99 39.26 -12.38
N MET A 170 -4.43 40.46 -12.30
CA MET A 170 -4.46 41.50 -13.34
C MET A 170 -3.34 41.36 -14.39
N GLY A 171 -3.11 40.15 -14.92
CA GLY A 171 -2.11 39.95 -15.97
C GLY A 171 -1.68 38.50 -16.14
N ASP A 172 -0.54 38.30 -16.81
CA ASP A 172 0.16 37.02 -16.87
C ASP A 172 1.41 37.04 -15.97
N LYS A 173 2.17 35.93 -15.91
CA LYS A 173 3.35 35.81 -15.04
C LYS A 173 4.46 36.82 -15.36
N GLU A 174 4.47 37.43 -16.55
CA GLU A 174 5.58 38.27 -17.04
C GLU A 174 5.18 39.73 -17.30
N THR A 175 3.88 40.00 -17.47
CA THR A 175 3.35 41.26 -17.99
C THR A 175 2.07 41.66 -17.27
N PHE A 176 2.06 42.88 -16.76
CA PHE A 176 0.87 43.48 -16.16
C PHE A 176 -0.07 44.01 -17.25
N PHE A 177 -1.33 43.55 -17.25
CA PHE A 177 -2.41 44.09 -18.08
C PHE A 177 -3.76 43.75 -17.47
N LEU A 178 -4.73 44.66 -17.52
CA LEU A 178 -6.06 44.39 -17.00
C LEU A 178 -6.73 43.30 -17.86
N ASN A 179 -6.80 42.08 -17.34
CA ASN A 179 -7.40 40.93 -18.03
C ASN A 179 -8.93 41.07 -18.05
N PRO A 180 -9.57 41.36 -19.20
CA PRO A 180 -11.01 41.55 -19.27
C PRO A 180 -11.79 40.23 -19.18
N ALA A 181 -11.12 39.07 -19.31
CA ALA A 181 -11.72 37.75 -19.18
C ALA A 181 -11.85 37.29 -17.71
N ASP A 182 -11.07 37.87 -16.81
CA ASP A 182 -11.19 37.63 -15.37
C ASP A 182 -12.37 38.45 -14.82
N GLU A 183 -13.38 37.77 -14.28
CA GLU A 183 -14.60 38.40 -13.81
C GLU A 183 -14.38 39.34 -12.62
N ALA A 184 -13.39 39.06 -11.76
CA ALA A 184 -13.08 39.89 -10.60
C ALA A 184 -12.36 41.18 -11.04
N VAL A 185 -11.42 41.07 -11.98
CA VAL A 185 -10.74 42.22 -12.58
C VAL A 185 -11.76 43.09 -13.32
N ARG A 186 -12.57 42.50 -14.19
CA ARG A 186 -13.58 43.25 -14.97
C ARG A 186 -14.68 43.84 -14.10
N GLY A 187 -15.10 43.13 -13.05
CA GLY A 187 -16.11 43.59 -12.10
C GLY A 187 -15.67 44.79 -11.25
N THR A 188 -14.38 44.90 -10.98
CA THR A 188 -13.80 46.01 -10.18
C THR A 188 -13.33 47.18 -11.05
N TRP A 189 -13.12 46.96 -12.36
CA TRP A 189 -12.69 47.98 -13.31
C TRP A 189 -13.85 48.91 -13.72
N LEU A 190 -13.95 50.07 -13.06
CA LEU A 190 -15.04 51.03 -13.25
C LEU A 190 -14.77 52.11 -14.31
N LEU A 191 -13.50 52.50 -14.47
CA LEU A 191 -13.07 53.61 -15.33
C LEU A 191 -11.87 53.19 -16.18
N ASP A 192 -11.92 53.49 -17.48
CA ASP A 192 -10.80 53.32 -18.41
C ASP A 192 -10.48 54.66 -19.08
N ASP A 193 -9.29 55.19 -18.86
CA ASP A 193 -8.85 56.51 -19.33
C ASP A 193 -9.86 57.65 -19.11
N GLY A 194 -10.58 57.61 -17.98
CA GLY A 194 -11.58 58.60 -17.60
C GLY A 194 -12.96 58.41 -18.23
N VAL A 195 -13.16 57.35 -19.02
CA VAL A 195 -14.47 56.91 -19.53
C VAL A 195 -15.05 55.88 -18.57
N GLU A 196 -16.30 56.09 -18.15
CA GLU A 196 -17.03 55.13 -17.33
C GLU A 196 -17.36 53.89 -18.16
N LEU A 197 -16.89 52.73 -17.70
CA LEU A 197 -17.17 51.45 -18.35
C LEU A 197 -18.59 50.98 -18.01
N GLU A 198 -19.22 50.25 -18.92
CA GLU A 198 -20.49 49.58 -18.63
C GLU A 198 -20.31 48.66 -17.42
N ARG A 199 -21.25 48.69 -16.46
CA ARG A 199 -21.14 47.83 -15.27
C ARG A 199 -21.21 46.38 -15.70
N TYR A 200 -20.14 45.63 -15.42
CA TYR A 200 -20.15 44.18 -15.59
C TYR A 200 -21.07 43.58 -14.54
N ILE A 201 -22.17 42.98 -15.00
CA ILE A 201 -23.03 42.16 -14.16
C ILE A 201 -22.58 40.72 -14.44
N PRO A 202 -21.84 40.06 -13.52
CA PRO A 202 -21.48 38.68 -13.71
C PRO A 202 -22.76 37.88 -13.93
N VAL A 203 -22.74 36.97 -14.90
CA VAL A 203 -23.82 36.00 -15.05
C VAL A 203 -23.70 35.09 -13.84
N LEU A 204 -24.47 35.42 -12.79
CA LEU A 204 -24.61 34.53 -11.64
C LEU A 204 -25.03 33.19 -12.22
N ALA A 205 -24.13 32.21 -12.12
CA ALA A 205 -24.49 30.84 -12.41
C ALA A 205 -25.79 30.58 -11.64
N PRO A 206 -26.84 30.03 -12.29
CA PRO A 206 -28.01 29.60 -11.54
C PRO A 206 -27.50 28.77 -10.36
N PRO A 207 -28.11 28.89 -9.16
CA PRO A 207 -27.71 28.06 -8.04
C PRO A 207 -27.58 26.64 -8.60
N PRO A 208 -26.43 25.96 -8.39
CA PRO A 208 -26.25 24.62 -8.92
C PRO A 208 -27.55 23.89 -8.56
N PRO A 209 -28.25 23.29 -9.54
CA PRO A 209 -29.49 22.57 -9.26
C PRO A 209 -29.20 21.75 -8.01
N PRO A 210 -30.05 21.84 -6.95
CA PRO A 210 -29.74 21.25 -5.65
C PRO A 210 -29.17 19.89 -5.96
N LYS A 211 -27.86 19.68 -5.67
CA LYS A 211 -27.10 18.51 -6.14
C LYS A 211 -28.09 17.37 -6.00
N GLU A 212 -28.62 16.87 -7.13
CA GLU A 212 -29.53 15.72 -7.05
C GLU A 212 -28.72 14.74 -6.23
N PRO A 213 -29.16 14.38 -5.00
CA PRO A 213 -28.30 13.84 -3.97
C PRO A 213 -27.47 12.76 -4.61
N ALA A 214 -26.18 13.07 -4.85
CA ALA A 214 -25.40 12.59 -6.00
C ALA A 214 -25.88 11.23 -6.41
N GLU A 215 -26.85 11.18 -7.37
CA GLU A 215 -27.83 10.10 -7.56
C GLU A 215 -27.30 8.86 -6.85
N GLU A 216 -27.64 8.69 -5.55
CA GLU A 216 -26.93 7.77 -4.65
C GLU A 216 -26.68 6.55 -5.49
N VAL A 217 -25.42 6.31 -5.92
CA VAL A 217 -25.10 5.25 -6.88
C VAL A 217 -25.87 4.09 -6.35
N GLU A 218 -26.96 3.70 -7.04
CA GLU A 218 -28.02 2.94 -6.43
C GLU A 218 -27.30 1.68 -5.97
N LYS A 219 -26.95 1.64 -4.67
CA LYS A 219 -25.97 0.68 -4.17
C LYS A 219 -26.65 -0.61 -4.54
N GLU A 220 -26.06 -1.38 -5.47
CA GLU A 220 -26.65 -2.62 -5.99
C GLU A 220 -27.40 -3.26 -4.83
N PRO A 221 -28.75 -3.34 -4.88
CA PRO A 221 -29.61 -3.35 -3.70
C PRO A 221 -28.96 -4.23 -2.67
N GLU A 222 -28.38 -3.60 -1.64
CA GLU A 222 -27.39 -4.27 -0.79
C GLU A 222 -28.01 -5.59 -0.37
N MET A 223 -27.44 -6.67 -0.91
CA MET A 223 -28.03 -7.99 -0.82
C MET A 223 -28.36 -8.22 0.66
N SER A 224 -29.62 -8.48 1.02
CA SER A 224 -30.05 -8.41 2.43
C SER A 224 -29.07 -9.17 3.32
N ASP A 225 -28.79 -8.67 4.53
CA ASP A 225 -27.80 -9.31 5.42
C ASP A 225 -28.08 -10.80 5.63
N GLU A 226 -29.35 -11.20 5.56
CA GLU A 226 -29.80 -12.59 5.58
C GLU A 226 -29.35 -13.37 4.33
N THR A 227 -29.44 -12.77 3.14
CA THR A 227 -28.94 -13.36 1.88
C THR A 227 -27.42 -13.37 1.82
N LYS A 228 -26.73 -12.31 2.28
CA LYS A 228 -25.26 -12.30 2.46
C LYS A 228 -24.81 -13.41 3.39
N ASN A 229 -25.49 -13.57 4.53
CA ASN A 229 -25.22 -14.65 5.47
C ASN A 229 -25.51 -16.03 4.90
N LEU A 230 -26.62 -16.21 4.17
CA LEU A 230 -26.95 -17.49 3.53
C LEU A 230 -25.92 -17.87 2.47
N ILE A 231 -25.51 -16.92 1.62
CA ILE A 231 -24.46 -17.13 0.61
C ILE A 231 -23.12 -17.39 1.28
N LYS A 232 -22.79 -16.70 2.37
CA LYS A 232 -21.57 -16.96 3.15
C LYS A 232 -21.57 -18.37 3.74
N VAL A 233 -22.68 -18.79 4.36
CA VAL A 233 -22.83 -20.15 4.91
C VAL A 233 -22.76 -21.19 3.79
N PHE A 234 -23.46 -20.99 2.67
CA PHE A 234 -23.41 -21.90 1.53
C PHE A 234 -21.99 -22.00 0.95
N THR A 235 -21.32 -20.86 0.77
CA THR A 235 -19.94 -20.80 0.28
C THR A 235 -19.00 -21.54 1.24
N GLN A 236 -19.13 -21.33 2.55
CA GLN A 236 -18.37 -22.08 3.55
C GLN A 236 -18.67 -23.58 3.49
N CYS A 237 -19.94 -23.99 3.36
CA CYS A 237 -20.31 -25.39 3.19
C CYS A 237 -19.66 -26.01 1.95
N VAL A 238 -19.64 -25.30 0.81
CA VAL A 238 -18.97 -25.76 -0.42
C VAL A 238 -17.45 -25.87 -0.21
N ILE A 239 -16.83 -24.86 0.42
CA ILE A 239 -15.39 -24.85 0.74
C ILE A 239 -15.00 -26.07 1.59
N TRP A 240 -15.84 -26.50 2.53
CA TRP A 240 -15.58 -27.68 3.35
C TRP A 240 -15.98 -29.01 2.66
N ALA A 241 -17.04 -28.99 1.86
CA ALA A 241 -17.53 -30.18 1.17
C ALA A 241 -16.59 -30.63 0.05
N VAL A 242 -16.00 -29.72 -0.72
CA VAL A 242 -15.13 -30.07 -1.87
C VAL A 242 -13.89 -30.87 -1.42
N PRO A 243 -13.08 -30.45 -0.43
CA PRO A 243 -11.97 -31.23 0.08
C PRO A 243 -12.42 -32.56 0.70
N ALA A 244 -13.53 -32.57 1.45
CA ALA A 244 -14.06 -33.79 2.06
C ALA A 244 -14.46 -34.84 1.01
N ILE A 245 -15.13 -34.40 -0.06
CA ILE A 245 -15.49 -35.24 -1.19
C ILE A 245 -14.24 -35.72 -1.93
N ALA A 246 -13.29 -34.82 -2.21
CA ALA A 246 -12.03 -35.17 -2.86
C ALA A 246 -11.24 -36.23 -2.05
N LEU A 247 -11.20 -36.08 -0.72
CA LEU A 247 -10.56 -37.04 0.19
C LEU A 247 -11.30 -38.39 0.20
N ALA A 248 -12.64 -38.37 0.19
CA ALA A 248 -13.46 -39.58 0.10
C ALA A 248 -13.23 -40.33 -1.22
N PHE A 249 -13.09 -39.63 -2.34
CA PHE A 249 -12.73 -40.26 -3.62
C PHE A 249 -11.29 -40.76 -3.65
N ALA A 250 -10.34 -39.99 -3.12
CA ALA A 250 -8.94 -40.41 -2.99
C ALA A 250 -8.79 -41.68 -2.14
N SER A 251 -9.62 -41.85 -1.10
CA SER A 251 -9.61 -43.03 -0.23
C SER A 251 -9.94 -44.35 -0.94
N LYS A 252 -10.56 -44.31 -2.14
CA LYS A 252 -10.82 -45.51 -2.96
C LYS A 252 -9.62 -45.92 -3.85
N GLY A 253 -8.65 -45.05 -4.06
CA GLY A 253 -7.53 -45.27 -4.99
C GLY A 253 -6.13 -45.10 -4.39
N VAL A 254 -6.04 -44.55 -3.17
CA VAL A 254 -4.78 -44.36 -2.43
C VAL A 254 -4.68 -45.42 -1.34
N ASP A 255 -3.59 -46.19 -1.36
CA ASP A 255 -3.28 -47.16 -0.30
C ASP A 255 -3.16 -46.41 1.04
N LEU A 256 -3.98 -46.79 2.03
CA LEU A 256 -4.16 -46.11 3.32
C LEU A 256 -2.90 -46.13 4.20
N GLY A 257 -1.80 -46.75 3.77
CA GLY A 257 -0.46 -46.58 4.36
C GLY A 257 0.06 -45.14 4.34
N ASN A 258 -0.46 -44.27 3.46
CA ASN A 258 -0.03 -42.86 3.30
C ASN A 258 -0.81 -41.83 4.14
N LEU A 259 -1.75 -42.26 5.00
CA LEU A 259 -2.49 -41.36 5.90
C LEU A 259 -1.56 -40.51 6.79
N GLY A 260 -0.44 -41.08 7.24
CA GLY A 260 0.55 -40.37 8.07
C GLY A 260 1.22 -39.21 7.34
N MET A 261 1.56 -39.38 6.06
CA MET A 261 2.12 -38.31 5.22
C MET A 261 1.07 -37.26 4.84
N LEU A 262 -0.17 -37.66 4.53
CA LEU A 262 -1.26 -36.71 4.27
C LEU A 262 -1.60 -35.87 5.51
N THR A 263 -1.58 -36.47 6.70
CA THR A 263 -1.77 -35.75 7.97
C THR A 263 -0.63 -34.77 8.20
N THR A 264 0.61 -35.22 8.00
CA THR A 264 1.81 -34.37 8.09
C THR A 264 1.74 -33.20 7.11
N PHE A 265 1.35 -33.44 5.86
CA PHE A 265 1.13 -32.42 4.83
C PHE A 265 0.11 -31.37 5.27
N ALA A 266 -1.06 -31.79 5.76
CA ALA A 266 -2.11 -30.89 6.20
C ALA A 266 -1.67 -30.02 7.39
N LEU A 267 -1.06 -30.63 8.41
CA LEU A 267 -0.55 -29.90 9.58
C LEU A 267 0.60 -28.96 9.21
N ALA A 268 1.48 -29.36 8.29
CA ALA A 268 2.57 -28.52 7.81
C ALA A 268 2.05 -27.33 6.99
N CYS A 269 0.99 -27.49 6.18
CA CYS A 269 0.34 -26.37 5.51
C CYS A 269 -0.20 -25.33 6.50
N LEU A 270 -0.88 -25.78 7.57
CA LEU A 270 -1.38 -24.90 8.62
C LEU A 270 -0.25 -24.20 9.38
N ALA A 271 0.81 -24.94 9.72
CA ALA A 271 1.98 -24.38 10.38
C ALA A 271 2.69 -23.34 9.50
N GLY A 272 2.83 -23.60 8.19
CA GLY A 272 3.44 -22.67 7.24
C GLY A 272 2.63 -21.40 7.06
N ALA A 273 1.32 -21.52 6.93
CA ALA A 273 0.41 -20.38 6.88
C ALA A 273 0.49 -19.52 8.15
N ALA A 274 0.51 -20.16 9.34
CA ALA A 274 0.62 -19.45 10.62
C ALA A 274 2.00 -18.79 10.82
N ALA A 275 3.08 -19.44 10.38
CA ALA A 275 4.42 -18.92 10.52
C ALA A 275 4.65 -17.61 9.73
N VAL A 276 3.91 -17.42 8.62
CA VAL A 276 4.08 -16.29 7.71
C VAL A 276 3.21 -15.11 8.09
N LYS A 277 1.98 -15.35 8.54
CA LYS A 277 1.10 -14.29 9.07
C LYS A 277 1.71 -13.51 10.22
N GLY A 278 2.68 -14.09 10.93
CA GLY A 278 3.40 -13.41 12.02
C GLY A 278 4.64 -12.63 11.56
N VAL A 279 5.01 -12.68 10.28
CA VAL A 279 6.22 -12.02 9.78
C VAL A 279 5.98 -10.53 9.58
N GLN A 280 6.93 -9.72 10.02
CA GLN A 280 6.88 -8.27 9.83
C GLN A 280 7.00 -7.92 8.35
N SER A 281 6.23 -6.95 7.87
CA SER A 281 6.22 -6.50 6.47
C SER A 281 7.61 -6.17 5.94
N ALA A 282 8.44 -5.54 6.77
CA ALA A 282 9.83 -5.21 6.47
C ALA A 282 10.74 -6.42 6.20
N LEU A 283 10.35 -7.60 6.68
CA LEU A 283 11.09 -8.85 6.54
C LEU A 283 10.54 -9.77 5.44
N HIS A 284 9.56 -9.34 4.64
CA HIS A 284 9.01 -10.14 3.53
C HIS A 284 10.07 -10.49 2.48
N SER A 285 10.98 -9.57 2.15
CA SER A 285 12.13 -9.84 1.25
C SER A 285 13.08 -10.91 1.81
N PRO A 286 13.59 -10.76 3.06
CA PRO A 286 14.32 -11.82 3.75
C PRO A 286 13.57 -13.16 3.83
N LEU A 287 12.26 -13.14 4.05
CA LEU A 287 11.41 -14.35 4.11
C LEU A 287 11.37 -15.09 2.77
N MET A 288 11.17 -14.37 1.65
CA MET A 288 11.24 -14.96 0.32
C MET A 288 12.63 -15.54 0.03
N SER A 289 13.69 -14.81 0.39
CA SER A 289 15.06 -15.31 0.24
C SER A 289 15.32 -16.56 1.08
N LEU A 290 14.84 -16.60 2.33
CA LEU A 290 15.00 -17.74 3.24
C LEU A 290 14.20 -18.96 2.77
N THR A 291 12.94 -18.78 2.38
CA THR A 291 12.10 -19.87 1.84
C THR A 291 12.69 -20.43 0.55
N ASN A 292 13.20 -19.57 -0.33
CA ASN A 292 13.96 -20.00 -1.49
C ASN A 292 15.22 -20.79 -1.09
N ALA A 293 16.01 -20.34 -0.11
CA ALA A 293 17.18 -21.09 0.36
C ALA A 293 16.81 -22.48 0.92
N ILE A 294 15.73 -22.54 1.70
CA ILE A 294 15.20 -23.79 2.28
C ILE A 294 14.65 -24.72 1.19
N SER A 295 14.03 -24.17 0.14
CA SER A 295 13.52 -24.95 -1.00
C SER A 295 14.62 -25.72 -1.74
N GLY A 296 15.89 -25.32 -1.58
CA GLY A 296 17.06 -26.09 -2.03
C GLY A 296 17.16 -27.49 -1.41
N LEU A 297 16.27 -27.86 -0.47
CA LEU A 297 16.08 -29.24 -0.01
C LEU A 297 15.66 -30.22 -1.12
N THR A 298 15.31 -29.75 -2.32
CA THR A 298 15.31 -30.58 -3.55
C THR A 298 16.63 -31.36 -3.74
N ILE A 299 17.74 -30.93 -3.13
CA ILE A 299 19.00 -31.68 -3.09
C ILE A 299 18.82 -33.07 -2.50
N VAL A 300 17.93 -33.24 -1.51
CA VAL A 300 17.66 -34.53 -0.87
C VAL A 300 17.08 -35.50 -1.89
N GLY A 301 16.10 -35.07 -2.68
CA GLY A 301 15.55 -35.91 -3.74
C GLY A 301 16.54 -36.21 -4.85
N GLY A 302 17.32 -35.20 -5.26
CA GLY A 302 18.45 -35.37 -6.19
C GLY A 302 19.48 -36.40 -5.71
N LEU A 303 19.78 -36.44 -4.41
CA LEU A 303 20.68 -37.42 -3.80
C LEU A 303 20.08 -38.82 -3.78
N PHE A 304 18.78 -38.98 -3.51
CA PHE A 304 18.11 -40.28 -3.53
C PHE A 304 18.06 -40.91 -4.93
N VAL A 305 17.93 -40.09 -5.97
CA VAL A 305 17.95 -40.56 -7.37
C VAL A 305 19.36 -40.52 -7.97
N PHE A 306 20.40 -40.20 -7.19
CA PHE A 306 21.77 -40.10 -7.67
C PHE A 306 22.32 -41.48 -8.01
N GLN A 307 22.70 -41.67 -9.27
CA GLN A 307 23.21 -42.94 -9.79
C GLN A 307 24.72 -42.89 -9.99
N ASP A 308 25.38 -44.04 -9.89
CA ASP A 308 26.82 -44.15 -10.15
C ASP A 308 27.15 -43.81 -11.62
N MET A 309 28.05 -42.84 -11.78
CA MET A 309 28.60 -42.36 -13.04
C MET A 309 30.00 -42.93 -13.30
N ALA A 310 30.16 -44.26 -13.24
CA ALA A 310 31.42 -44.94 -13.54
C ALA A 310 32.01 -44.60 -14.94
N SER A 311 31.20 -44.06 -15.87
CA SER A 311 31.69 -43.49 -17.14
C SER A 311 30.80 -42.35 -17.61
N PHE A 312 31.24 -41.11 -17.40
CA PHE A 312 30.57 -39.86 -17.79
C PHE A 312 30.17 -39.86 -19.28
N ALA A 313 30.98 -40.43 -20.16
CA ALA A 313 30.75 -40.40 -21.61
C ALA A 313 29.73 -41.44 -22.13
N THR A 314 29.41 -42.48 -21.36
CA THR A 314 28.55 -43.60 -21.80
C THR A 314 27.28 -43.77 -20.95
N ALA A 315 27.08 -42.91 -19.95
CA ALA A 315 25.90 -42.92 -19.12
C ALA A 315 24.64 -42.54 -19.92
N ALA A 316 23.54 -43.28 -19.70
CA ALA A 316 22.24 -42.93 -20.26
C ALA A 316 21.83 -41.51 -19.85
N TRP A 317 21.14 -40.78 -20.73
CA TRP A 317 20.81 -39.37 -20.52
C TRP A 317 20.09 -39.09 -19.19
N TRP A 318 19.21 -39.99 -18.74
CA TRP A 318 18.44 -39.83 -17.52
C TRP A 318 19.28 -39.96 -16.24
N LYS A 319 20.45 -40.61 -16.31
CA LYS A 319 21.37 -40.67 -15.16
C LYS A 319 21.91 -39.29 -14.81
N TRP A 320 21.97 -38.36 -15.77
CA TRP A 320 22.41 -36.97 -15.55
C TRP A 320 21.46 -36.17 -14.68
N LEU A 321 20.19 -36.57 -14.60
CA LEU A 321 19.15 -35.81 -13.93
C LEU A 321 19.39 -35.69 -12.42
N GLY A 322 19.86 -36.75 -11.75
CA GLY A 322 20.23 -36.71 -10.33
C GLY A 322 21.38 -35.73 -10.03
N PRO A 323 22.53 -35.82 -10.71
CA PRO A 323 23.60 -34.83 -10.60
C PRO A 323 23.17 -33.40 -10.93
N VAL A 324 22.34 -33.20 -11.95
CA VAL A 324 21.79 -31.87 -12.28
C VAL A 324 20.94 -31.35 -11.11
N ALA A 325 20.03 -32.18 -10.58
CA ALA A 325 19.20 -31.82 -9.43
C ALA A 325 20.06 -31.45 -8.22
N VAL A 326 21.08 -32.24 -7.88
CA VAL A 326 22.01 -31.93 -6.77
C VAL A 326 22.77 -30.63 -7.01
N PHE A 327 23.31 -30.42 -8.22
CA PHE A 327 24.08 -29.22 -8.55
C PHE A 327 23.24 -27.95 -8.41
N VAL A 328 22.07 -27.90 -9.04
CA VAL A 328 21.23 -26.69 -9.04
C VAL A 328 20.57 -26.45 -7.68
N SER A 329 20.27 -27.52 -6.93
CA SER A 329 19.79 -27.39 -5.55
C SER A 329 20.88 -26.86 -4.61
N ALA A 330 22.11 -27.35 -4.74
CA ALA A 330 23.23 -26.84 -3.97
C ALA A 330 23.56 -25.38 -4.31
N LEU A 331 23.48 -25.01 -5.60
CA LEU A 331 23.56 -23.61 -6.04
C LEU A 331 22.53 -22.75 -5.34
N ASN A 332 21.28 -23.21 -5.29
CA ASN A 332 20.22 -22.52 -4.60
C ASN A 332 20.48 -22.38 -3.08
N ILE A 333 20.96 -23.43 -2.40
CA ILE A 333 21.34 -23.38 -0.97
C ILE A 333 22.44 -22.34 -0.75
N GLY A 334 23.54 -22.44 -1.49
CA GLY A 334 24.70 -21.57 -1.33
C GLY A 334 24.38 -20.11 -1.62
N GLY A 335 23.60 -19.84 -2.67
CA GLY A 335 23.18 -18.49 -3.03
C GLY A 335 22.12 -17.91 -2.10
N GLY A 336 21.10 -18.70 -1.77
CA GLY A 336 19.95 -18.29 -0.97
C GLY A 336 20.30 -17.94 0.48
N PHE A 337 21.06 -18.79 1.19
CA PHE A 337 21.43 -18.49 2.57
C PHE A 337 22.39 -17.30 2.67
N THR A 338 23.30 -17.16 1.70
CA THR A 338 24.22 -16.02 1.62
C THR A 338 23.46 -14.71 1.38
N MET A 339 22.49 -14.72 0.47
CA MET A 339 21.64 -13.56 0.17
C MET A 339 20.78 -13.17 1.37
N THR A 340 20.16 -14.16 2.00
CA THR A 340 19.35 -13.96 3.22
C THR A 340 20.17 -13.32 4.33
N GLY A 341 21.40 -13.79 4.56
CA GLY A 341 22.28 -13.22 5.57
C GLY A 341 22.73 -11.80 5.29
N ARG A 342 22.96 -11.47 4.01
CA ARG A 342 23.23 -10.10 3.60
C ARG A 342 22.03 -9.19 3.86
N MET A 343 20.82 -9.61 3.47
CA MET A 343 19.59 -8.83 3.69
C MET A 343 19.33 -8.60 5.18
N ILE A 344 19.39 -9.65 6.01
CA ILE A 344 19.17 -9.53 7.46
C ILE A 344 20.27 -8.68 8.11
N GLY A 345 21.51 -8.80 7.64
CA GLY A 345 22.63 -8.01 8.14
C GLY A 345 22.48 -6.50 7.92
N MET A 346 21.68 -6.06 6.94
CA MET A 346 21.44 -4.64 6.65
C MET A 346 20.56 -3.98 7.71
N PHE A 347 19.70 -4.74 8.39
CA PHE A 347 18.85 -4.23 9.47
C PHE A 347 19.58 -4.07 10.81
N LYS A 348 20.85 -4.50 10.91
CA LYS A 348 21.62 -4.40 12.14
C LYS A 348 22.08 -2.97 12.38
N ARG A 349 21.73 -2.40 13.54
CA ARG A 349 22.18 -1.06 13.93
C ARG A 349 23.62 -1.09 14.42
N LYS A 350 24.30 0.06 14.31
CA LYS A 350 25.66 0.23 14.87
C LYS A 350 25.66 0.19 16.40
N THR A 351 24.52 0.50 17.03
CA THR A 351 24.32 0.54 18.48
C THR A 351 23.87 -0.80 19.07
N ASP A 352 23.52 -1.79 18.24
CA ASP A 352 23.05 -3.09 18.73
C ASP A 352 24.16 -3.87 19.46
N ALA A 353 23.77 -4.57 20.53
CA ALA A 353 24.68 -5.46 21.25
C ALA A 353 25.23 -6.57 20.32
N PRO A 354 26.49 -7.00 20.50
CA PRO A 354 27.05 -8.09 19.71
C PRO A 354 26.28 -9.39 19.97
N LYS A 355 25.59 -9.90 18.93
CA LYS A 355 24.89 -11.18 18.93
C LYS A 355 25.86 -12.29 18.46
N TYR A 356 25.92 -13.39 19.21
CA TYR A 356 26.79 -14.54 18.93
C TYR A 356 26.04 -15.65 18.20
N THR A 357 25.45 -15.34 17.05
CA THR A 357 24.62 -16.29 16.29
C THR A 357 25.37 -17.57 15.92
N GLU A 358 26.69 -17.47 15.72
CA GLU A 358 27.57 -18.61 15.40
C GLU A 358 27.67 -19.65 16.52
N VAL A 359 27.35 -19.29 17.77
CA VAL A 359 27.36 -20.27 18.85
C VAL A 359 26.22 -21.27 18.67
N TYR A 360 25.05 -20.83 18.19
CA TYR A 360 23.91 -21.72 17.91
C TYR A 360 24.20 -22.66 16.76
N SER A 361 24.86 -22.17 15.70
CA SER A 361 25.26 -22.98 14.55
C SER A 361 26.22 -24.10 14.97
N VAL A 362 27.20 -23.78 15.81
CA VAL A 362 28.17 -24.76 16.34
C VAL A 362 27.49 -25.79 17.25
N ILE A 363 26.63 -25.37 18.19
CA ILE A 363 25.96 -26.28 19.13
C ILE A 363 25.07 -27.28 18.38
N MET A 364 24.24 -26.80 17.45
CA MET A 364 23.34 -27.67 16.70
C MET A 364 24.10 -28.60 15.75
N ALA A 365 25.17 -28.13 15.10
CA ALA A 365 26.04 -28.99 14.30
C ALA A 365 26.67 -30.09 15.15
N ALA A 366 27.11 -29.78 16.38
CA ALA A 366 27.65 -30.76 17.32
C ALA A 366 26.60 -31.79 17.77
N VAL A 367 25.36 -31.35 18.04
CA VAL A 367 24.24 -32.25 18.38
C VAL A 367 23.92 -33.21 17.24
N LEU A 368 23.84 -32.71 16.00
CA LEU A 368 23.59 -33.54 14.83
C LEU A 368 24.75 -34.53 14.60
N ALA A 369 25.99 -34.07 14.65
CA ALA A 369 27.17 -34.92 14.50
C ALA A 369 27.25 -36.00 15.59
N GLY A 370 26.98 -35.63 16.85
CA GLY A 370 26.92 -36.58 17.97
C GLY A 370 25.78 -37.59 17.81
N GLY A 371 24.62 -37.15 17.31
CA GLY A 371 23.49 -38.02 16.99
C GLY A 371 23.82 -39.04 15.90
N PHE A 372 24.46 -38.60 14.82
CA PHE A 372 24.95 -39.51 13.77
C PHE A 372 26.04 -40.46 14.27
N TRP A 373 26.94 -39.98 15.13
CA TRP A 373 27.96 -40.84 15.74
C TRP A 373 27.35 -41.94 16.61
N TYR A 374 26.34 -41.60 17.43
CA TYR A 374 25.71 -42.52 18.37
C TYR A 374 24.74 -43.50 17.71
N ALA A 375 23.82 -42.99 16.88
CA ALA A 375 22.70 -43.76 16.35
C ALA A 375 22.82 -44.09 14.84
N GLN A 376 23.84 -43.57 14.15
CA GLN A 376 24.17 -43.90 12.75
C GLN A 376 22.93 -43.80 11.84
N ALA A 377 22.66 -44.83 11.02
CA ALA A 377 21.51 -44.87 10.12
C ALA A 377 20.16 -44.76 10.83
N ALA A 378 20.05 -45.18 12.10
CA ALA A 378 18.81 -45.05 12.87
C ALA A 378 18.50 -43.57 13.23
N PHE A 379 19.48 -42.68 13.15
CA PHE A 379 19.29 -41.25 13.42
C PHE A 379 18.68 -40.49 12.24
N VAL A 380 18.70 -41.02 11.01
CA VAL A 380 18.28 -40.30 9.79
C VAL A 380 16.86 -39.75 9.90
N GLY A 381 15.89 -40.57 10.35
CA GLY A 381 14.51 -40.13 10.52
C GLY A 381 14.36 -39.01 11.57
N SER A 382 15.07 -39.13 12.69
CA SER A 382 15.11 -38.09 13.73
C SER A 382 15.77 -36.81 13.23
N ALA A 383 16.86 -36.92 12.46
CA ALA A 383 17.55 -35.79 11.86
C ALA A 383 16.62 -35.04 10.88
N PHE A 384 15.85 -35.74 10.06
CA PHE A 384 14.82 -35.14 9.19
C PHE A 384 13.73 -34.40 9.97
N LEU A 385 13.27 -34.96 11.09
CA LEU A 385 12.30 -34.26 11.95
C LEU A 385 12.90 -33.00 12.58
N ILE A 386 14.12 -33.10 13.15
CA ILE A 386 14.85 -31.96 13.73
C ILE A 386 15.06 -30.87 12.68
N SER A 387 15.48 -31.26 11.48
CA SER A 387 15.68 -30.36 10.34
C SER A 387 14.38 -29.66 9.92
N SER A 388 13.27 -30.40 9.86
CA SER A 388 11.96 -29.83 9.52
C SER A 388 11.53 -28.77 10.54
N ILE A 389 11.70 -29.06 11.84
CA ILE A 389 11.40 -28.12 12.93
C ILE A 389 12.33 -26.90 12.86
N ALA A 390 13.62 -27.11 12.59
CA ALA A 390 14.58 -26.02 12.46
C ALA A 390 14.24 -25.10 11.27
N CYS A 391 13.80 -25.65 10.13
CA CYS A 391 13.32 -24.87 8.99
C CYS A 391 12.05 -24.07 9.33
N LEU A 392 11.06 -24.69 9.98
CA LEU A 392 9.83 -24.02 10.43
C LEU A 392 10.14 -22.87 11.39
N THR A 393 10.87 -23.14 12.47
CA THR A 393 11.26 -22.13 13.45
C THR A 393 12.13 -21.05 12.81
N GLY A 394 12.96 -21.43 11.84
CA GLY A 394 13.75 -20.50 11.03
C GLY A 394 12.87 -19.44 10.37
N ILE A 395 11.77 -19.86 9.74
CA ILE A 395 10.77 -18.96 9.15
C ILE A 395 10.05 -18.15 10.23
N SER A 396 9.55 -18.80 11.30
CA SER A 396 8.81 -18.11 12.36
C SER A 396 9.63 -17.04 13.09
N CYS A 397 10.95 -17.19 13.15
CA CYS A 397 11.85 -16.19 13.75
C CYS A 397 11.98 -14.90 12.93
N LEU A 398 11.44 -14.84 11.70
CA LEU A 398 11.32 -13.59 10.94
C LEU A 398 10.11 -12.76 11.40
N ALA A 399 9.35 -13.22 12.39
CA ALA A 399 8.33 -12.41 13.07
C ALA A 399 8.91 -11.19 13.79
N ASN A 400 10.21 -11.16 14.09
CA ASN A 400 10.88 -10.01 14.66
C ASN A 400 12.28 -9.88 14.06
N GLN A 401 12.71 -8.64 13.78
CA GLN A 401 14.05 -8.37 13.25
C GLN A 401 15.14 -8.80 14.21
N ASP A 402 14.90 -8.68 15.51
CA ASP A 402 15.85 -9.11 16.52
C ASP A 402 16.15 -10.61 16.48
N THR A 403 15.15 -11.42 16.14
CA THR A 403 15.24 -12.87 16.03
C THR A 403 15.58 -13.35 14.61
N ALA A 404 15.50 -12.49 13.60
CA ALA A 404 15.75 -12.86 12.21
C ALA A 404 17.13 -13.50 11.96
N PRO A 405 18.26 -12.99 12.53
CA PRO A 405 19.56 -13.65 12.39
C PRO A 405 19.57 -15.07 12.95
N PHE A 406 18.88 -15.29 14.08
CA PHE A 406 18.73 -16.62 14.67
C PHE A 406 17.88 -17.53 13.78
N GLY A 407 16.80 -17.00 13.19
CA GLY A 407 15.98 -17.71 12.21
C GLY A 407 16.77 -18.22 11.01
N GLN A 408 17.61 -17.36 10.43
CA GLN A 408 18.50 -17.73 9.33
C GLN A 408 19.48 -18.84 9.72
N ALA A 409 20.08 -18.76 10.91
CA ALA A 409 21.00 -19.79 11.39
C ALA A 409 20.28 -21.14 11.56
N LEU A 410 19.07 -21.14 12.15
CA LEU A 410 18.24 -22.33 12.25
C LEU A 410 17.87 -22.92 10.89
N GLY A 411 17.50 -22.08 9.91
CA GLY A 411 17.24 -22.53 8.54
C GLY A 411 18.48 -23.18 7.90
N THR A 412 19.64 -22.57 8.06
CA THR A 412 20.93 -23.09 7.55
C THR A 412 21.25 -24.46 8.16
N LEU A 413 21.05 -24.60 9.47
CA LEU A 413 21.24 -25.85 10.19
C LEU A 413 20.21 -26.91 9.80
N GLY A 414 18.95 -26.52 9.61
CA GLY A 414 17.89 -27.42 9.19
C GLY A 414 18.22 -28.07 7.84
N VAL A 415 18.55 -27.24 6.84
CA VAL A 415 18.96 -27.72 5.53
C VAL A 415 20.27 -28.53 5.61
N GLY A 416 21.29 -28.02 6.29
CA GLY A 416 22.57 -28.70 6.44
C GLY A 416 22.45 -30.08 7.13
N GLY A 417 21.62 -30.17 8.17
CA GLY A 417 21.34 -31.42 8.89
C GLY A 417 20.62 -32.45 8.02
N ALA A 418 19.67 -32.01 7.19
CA ALA A 418 18.94 -32.88 6.28
C ALA A 418 19.84 -33.39 5.14
N VAL A 419 20.68 -32.51 4.59
CA VAL A 419 21.68 -32.89 3.59
C VAL A 419 22.65 -33.91 4.17
N ALA A 420 23.18 -33.65 5.36
CA ALA A 420 24.06 -34.59 6.06
C ALA A 420 23.38 -35.95 6.28
N ALA A 421 22.14 -35.97 6.79
CA ALA A 421 21.34 -37.18 6.99
C ALA A 421 21.17 -37.99 5.70
N THR A 422 20.97 -37.29 4.58
CA THR A 422 20.78 -37.92 3.27
C THR A 422 22.08 -38.55 2.78
N PHE A 423 23.24 -37.91 3.00
CA PHE A 423 24.55 -38.50 2.68
C PHE A 423 24.83 -39.81 3.42
N PHE A 424 24.28 -40.00 4.63
CA PHE A 424 24.36 -41.28 5.35
C PHE A 424 23.43 -42.37 4.78
N SER A 425 22.46 -41.98 3.95
CA SER A 425 21.43 -42.88 3.40
C SER A 425 21.74 -43.34 1.97
N ILE A 426 22.63 -42.66 1.26
CA ILE A 426 22.99 -42.99 -0.13
C ILE A 426 24.15 -44.01 -0.20
N PRO A 427 24.27 -44.78 -1.29
CA PRO A 427 25.34 -45.77 -1.45
C PRO A 427 26.74 -45.15 -1.44
N SER A 428 27.71 -45.82 -0.81
CA SER A 428 29.08 -45.31 -0.65
C SER A 428 29.80 -45.02 -1.98
N VAL A 429 29.44 -45.72 -3.06
CA VAL A 429 30.02 -45.55 -4.40
C VAL A 429 29.69 -44.18 -5.01
N VAL A 430 28.55 -43.58 -4.67
CA VAL A 430 28.13 -42.28 -5.23
C VAL A 430 28.53 -41.08 -4.36
N ILE A 431 28.87 -41.29 -3.09
CA ILE A 431 29.10 -40.20 -2.12
C ILE A 431 30.13 -39.19 -2.63
N THR A 432 31.27 -39.65 -3.15
CA THR A 432 32.33 -38.73 -3.63
C THR A 432 31.86 -37.86 -4.79
N GLN A 433 31.13 -38.44 -5.75
CA GLN A 433 30.59 -37.70 -6.90
C GLN A 433 29.49 -36.73 -6.47
N ALA A 434 28.58 -37.18 -5.59
CA ALA A 434 27.51 -36.37 -5.04
C ALA A 434 28.06 -35.17 -4.24
N LEU A 435 29.08 -35.39 -3.40
CA LEU A 435 29.72 -34.34 -2.61
C LEU A 435 30.46 -33.34 -3.50
N ALA A 436 31.19 -33.79 -4.52
CA ALA A 436 31.84 -32.90 -5.48
C ALA A 436 30.82 -32.05 -6.25
N THR A 437 29.70 -32.64 -6.66
CA THR A 437 28.61 -31.96 -7.36
C THR A 437 27.94 -30.91 -6.47
N ALA A 438 27.63 -31.27 -5.23
CA ALA A 438 27.05 -30.35 -4.24
C ALA A 438 28.01 -29.20 -3.90
N ALA A 439 29.31 -29.49 -3.70
CA ALA A 439 30.30 -28.47 -3.41
C ALA A 439 30.47 -27.48 -4.58
N ALA A 440 30.50 -27.97 -5.82
CA ALA A 440 30.59 -27.12 -7.01
C ALA A 440 29.36 -26.21 -7.17
N GLY A 441 28.15 -26.77 -6.99
CA GLY A 441 26.91 -26.00 -7.03
C GLY A 441 26.88 -24.94 -5.93
N GLY A 442 27.11 -25.33 -4.67
CA GLY A 442 27.10 -24.44 -3.52
C GLY A 442 28.12 -23.30 -3.63
N LEU A 443 29.34 -23.60 -4.09
CA LEU A 443 30.36 -22.57 -4.32
C LEU A 443 29.93 -21.58 -5.41
N LEU A 444 29.38 -22.06 -6.52
CA LEU A 444 28.89 -21.18 -7.58
C LEU A 444 27.75 -20.28 -7.08
N GLY A 445 26.80 -20.84 -6.34
CA GLY A 445 25.70 -20.08 -5.74
C GLY A 445 26.19 -19.00 -4.78
N TYR A 446 27.16 -19.33 -3.93
CA TYR A 446 27.83 -18.36 -3.05
C TYR A 446 28.47 -17.22 -3.85
N ILE A 447 29.23 -17.53 -4.91
CA ILE A 447 29.89 -16.53 -5.76
C ILE A 447 28.87 -15.60 -6.42
N ILE A 448 27.79 -16.15 -6.98
CA ILE A 448 26.72 -15.37 -7.61
C ILE A 448 26.09 -14.42 -6.58
N SER A 449 25.76 -14.94 -5.40
CA SER A 449 25.12 -14.17 -4.34
C SER A 449 26.00 -13.02 -3.88
N VAL A 450 27.28 -13.23 -3.55
CA VAL A 450 28.19 -12.18 -3.05
C VAL A 450 28.43 -11.07 -4.07
N ARG A 451 28.38 -11.39 -5.37
CA ARG A 451 28.60 -10.42 -6.45
C ARG A 451 27.38 -9.61 -6.85
N SER A 452 26.19 -9.98 -6.39
CA SER A 452 24.94 -9.30 -6.77
C SER A 452 24.67 -8.09 -5.89
N GLU A 453 24.21 -6.99 -6.51
CA GLU A 453 23.77 -5.77 -5.81
C GLU A 453 22.39 -5.98 -5.17
N VAL A 454 22.07 -5.23 -4.11
CA VAL A 454 20.78 -5.34 -3.39
C VAL A 454 19.59 -4.99 -4.28
N THR A 455 19.80 -4.05 -5.20
CA THR A 455 18.81 -3.67 -6.21
C THR A 455 18.42 -4.81 -7.14
N ASP A 456 19.29 -5.82 -7.30
CA ASP A 456 19.10 -6.96 -8.20
C ASP A 456 18.47 -8.19 -7.54
N LEU A 457 18.14 -8.09 -6.25
CA LEU A 457 17.59 -9.20 -5.47
C LEU A 457 16.27 -9.74 -6.06
N PRO A 458 15.31 -8.93 -6.54
CA PRO A 458 14.06 -9.44 -7.09
C PRO A 458 14.26 -10.41 -8.26
N GLN A 459 15.11 -10.06 -9.23
CA GLN A 459 15.39 -10.95 -10.35
C GLN A 459 16.22 -12.16 -9.93
N LEU A 460 17.14 -12.02 -8.96
CA LEU A 460 17.93 -13.14 -8.48
C LEU A 460 17.06 -14.18 -7.75
N VAL A 461 16.08 -13.73 -6.96
CA VAL A 461 15.05 -14.61 -6.36
C VAL A 461 14.30 -15.38 -7.45
N ALA A 462 13.82 -14.69 -8.49
CA ALA A 462 13.15 -15.34 -9.62
C ALA A 462 14.06 -16.37 -10.31
N ALA A 463 15.33 -16.03 -10.56
CA ALA A 463 16.28 -16.97 -11.15
C ALA A 463 16.47 -18.22 -10.28
N PHE A 464 16.57 -18.07 -8.96
CA PHE A 464 16.75 -19.19 -8.05
C PHE A 464 15.51 -20.09 -7.93
N HIS A 465 14.29 -19.56 -7.96
CA HIS A 465 13.08 -20.38 -8.04
C HIS A 465 13.06 -21.28 -9.29
N SER A 466 13.61 -20.81 -10.41
CA SER A 466 13.75 -21.63 -11.62
C SER A 466 14.64 -22.86 -11.41
N LEU A 467 15.67 -22.75 -10.55
CA LEU A 467 16.57 -23.85 -10.20
C LEU A 467 15.88 -24.91 -9.36
N VAL A 468 14.98 -24.49 -8.46
CA VAL A 468 14.16 -25.41 -7.65
C VAL A 468 13.20 -26.18 -8.55
N GLY A 469 12.52 -25.50 -9.47
CA GLY A 469 11.67 -26.16 -10.46
C GLY A 469 12.44 -27.14 -11.35
N LEU A 470 13.67 -26.79 -11.73
CA LEU A 470 14.56 -27.65 -12.49
C LEU A 470 14.99 -28.89 -11.69
N ALA A 471 15.35 -28.73 -10.42
CA ALA A 471 15.67 -29.85 -9.54
C ALA A 471 14.48 -30.80 -9.38
N ALA A 472 13.30 -30.29 -9.04
CA ALA A 472 12.10 -31.10 -8.86
C ALA A 472 11.71 -31.85 -10.14
N THR A 473 11.79 -31.18 -11.31
CA THR A 473 11.52 -31.82 -12.61
C THR A 473 12.55 -32.91 -12.91
N ALA A 474 13.83 -32.63 -12.67
CA ALA A 474 14.91 -33.59 -12.89
C ALA A 474 14.78 -34.79 -11.95
N THR A 475 14.49 -34.58 -10.66
CA THR A 475 14.26 -35.67 -9.70
C THR A 475 13.08 -36.54 -10.13
N ALA A 476 11.94 -35.93 -10.47
CA ALA A 476 10.75 -36.69 -10.86
C ALA A 476 10.97 -37.56 -12.11
N LEU A 477 11.66 -37.02 -13.12
CA LEU A 477 12.03 -37.77 -14.32
C LEU A 477 13.06 -38.86 -14.03
N ALA A 478 14.05 -38.59 -13.16
CA ALA A 478 15.05 -39.57 -12.76
C ALA A 478 14.43 -40.73 -11.98
N ASP A 479 13.55 -40.41 -11.03
CA ASP A 479 12.83 -41.36 -10.19
C ASP A 479 11.98 -42.30 -11.04
N PHE A 480 11.19 -41.76 -11.98
CA PHE A 480 10.43 -42.59 -12.92
C PHE A 480 11.30 -43.52 -13.75
N MET A 481 12.46 -43.05 -14.22
CA MET A 481 13.37 -43.86 -15.04
C MET A 481 14.10 -44.93 -14.22
N ALA A 482 14.48 -44.63 -12.98
CA ALA A 482 15.12 -45.55 -12.06
C ALA A 482 14.14 -46.61 -11.51
N HIS A 483 12.88 -46.22 -11.31
CA HIS A 483 11.84 -47.03 -10.67
C HIS A 483 10.62 -47.28 -11.57
N SER A 484 10.83 -47.42 -12.89
CA SER A 484 9.74 -47.63 -13.87
C SER A 484 8.84 -48.85 -13.62
N SER A 485 9.24 -49.77 -12.73
CA SER A 485 8.44 -50.90 -12.25
C SER A 485 7.45 -50.55 -11.13
N MET A 486 7.60 -49.38 -10.48
CA MET A 486 6.67 -48.89 -9.46
C MET A 486 5.40 -48.33 -10.12
N THR A 487 4.32 -49.11 -10.02
CA THR A 487 3.02 -48.81 -10.68
C THR A 487 1.95 -48.30 -9.72
N GLY A 488 2.31 -48.02 -8.46
CA GLY A 488 1.38 -47.49 -7.46
C GLY A 488 0.83 -46.13 -7.88
N LEU A 489 -0.51 -45.98 -7.86
CA LEU A 489 -1.19 -44.76 -8.30
C LEU A 489 -0.67 -43.51 -7.58
N GLY A 490 -0.41 -43.59 -6.27
CA GLY A 490 0.10 -42.48 -5.48
C GLY A 490 1.50 -42.01 -5.91
N HIS A 491 2.41 -42.94 -6.19
CA HIS A 491 3.75 -42.61 -6.68
C HIS A 491 3.70 -42.00 -8.08
N LEU A 492 2.97 -42.62 -9.01
CA LEU A 492 2.80 -42.09 -10.37
C LEU A 492 2.17 -40.70 -10.40
N ALA A 493 1.14 -40.45 -9.57
CA ALA A 493 0.53 -39.13 -9.45
C ALA A 493 1.54 -38.10 -8.95
N SER A 494 2.32 -38.45 -7.93
CA SER A 494 3.31 -37.57 -7.31
C SER A 494 4.44 -37.20 -8.27
N VAL A 495 4.98 -38.19 -9.00
CA VAL A 495 5.99 -37.98 -10.06
C VAL A 495 5.47 -37.05 -11.15
N TYR A 496 4.25 -37.30 -11.66
CA TYR A 496 3.69 -36.50 -12.74
C TYR A 496 3.45 -35.04 -12.31
N VAL A 497 2.89 -34.85 -11.11
CA VAL A 497 2.63 -33.52 -10.55
C VAL A 497 3.93 -32.78 -10.25
N ALA A 498 4.94 -33.45 -9.66
CA ALA A 498 6.25 -32.85 -9.39
C ALA A 498 6.92 -32.36 -10.68
N ALA A 499 6.91 -33.18 -11.74
CA ALA A 499 7.47 -32.79 -13.04
C ALA A 499 6.71 -31.62 -13.69
N CYS A 500 5.38 -31.65 -13.67
CA CYS A 500 4.57 -30.59 -14.30
C CYS A 500 4.69 -29.25 -13.54
N ILE A 501 4.52 -29.25 -12.23
CA ILE A 501 4.64 -28.02 -11.42
C ILE A 501 6.09 -27.51 -11.48
N GLY A 502 7.09 -28.38 -11.40
CA GLY A 502 8.49 -28.00 -11.56
C GLY A 502 8.75 -27.28 -12.90
N ALA A 503 8.24 -27.82 -14.02
CA ALA A 503 8.42 -27.23 -15.33
C ALA A 503 7.69 -25.89 -15.53
N LEU A 504 6.50 -25.74 -14.94
CA LEU A 504 5.79 -24.47 -14.85
C LEU A 504 6.62 -23.44 -14.08
N THR A 505 7.21 -23.83 -12.95
CA THR A 505 8.06 -22.96 -12.14
C THR A 505 9.31 -22.52 -12.89
N ILE A 506 9.97 -23.42 -13.64
CA ILE A 506 11.16 -23.08 -14.45
C ILE A 506 10.83 -21.94 -15.41
N THR A 507 9.84 -22.15 -16.26
CA THR A 507 9.53 -21.24 -17.37
C THR A 507 8.91 -19.94 -16.89
N GLY A 508 7.98 -20.00 -15.92
CA GLY A 508 7.39 -18.80 -15.32
C GLY A 508 8.45 -17.92 -14.65
N SER A 509 9.37 -18.54 -13.90
CA SER A 509 10.41 -17.81 -13.17
C SER A 509 11.48 -17.21 -14.10
N LEU A 510 11.81 -17.90 -15.20
CA LEU A 510 12.71 -17.35 -16.23
C LEU A 510 12.11 -16.15 -16.96
N VAL A 511 10.79 -16.16 -17.22
CA VAL A 511 10.09 -15.00 -17.79
C VAL A 511 10.06 -13.83 -16.79
N ALA A 512 9.76 -14.10 -15.52
CA ALA A 512 9.80 -13.08 -14.46
C ALA A 512 11.20 -12.47 -14.34
N PHE A 513 12.26 -13.30 -14.31
CA PHE A 513 13.65 -12.86 -14.36
C PHE A 513 13.92 -11.97 -15.58
N GLY A 514 13.55 -12.43 -16.78
CA GLY A 514 13.78 -11.70 -18.01
C GLY A 514 13.10 -10.32 -18.04
N LYS A 515 11.88 -10.22 -17.52
CA LYS A 515 11.14 -8.94 -17.42
C LYS A 515 11.76 -8.01 -16.39
N LEU A 516 12.12 -8.51 -15.21
CA LEU A 516 12.73 -7.68 -14.17
C LEU A 516 14.11 -7.17 -14.54
N GLN A 517 14.92 -8.00 -15.20
CA GLN A 517 16.25 -7.65 -15.71
C GLN A 517 16.19 -6.72 -16.93
N GLY A 518 15.02 -6.54 -17.55
CA GLY A 518 14.86 -5.75 -18.78
C GLY A 518 15.33 -6.46 -20.05
N LEU A 519 15.55 -7.79 -19.99
CA LEU A 519 15.86 -8.63 -21.16
C LEU A 519 14.59 -8.89 -22.00
N LEU A 520 13.42 -8.85 -21.36
CA LEU A 520 12.10 -8.95 -21.98
C LEU A 520 11.32 -7.65 -21.73
N SER A 521 10.38 -7.34 -22.63
CA SER A 521 9.47 -6.21 -22.42
C SER A 521 8.65 -6.38 -21.14
N GLY A 522 8.56 -5.32 -20.34
CA GLY A 522 7.69 -5.28 -19.16
C GLY A 522 6.19 -5.18 -19.48
N ALA A 523 5.81 -5.01 -20.76
CA ALA A 523 4.41 -4.98 -21.15
C ALA A 523 3.77 -6.39 -21.06
N ALA A 524 2.48 -6.43 -20.71
CA ALA A 524 1.69 -7.64 -20.74
C ALA A 524 1.49 -8.14 -22.18
N MET A 525 1.83 -9.40 -22.45
CA MET A 525 1.59 -10.02 -23.76
C MET A 525 0.10 -10.28 -23.96
N LYS A 526 -0.51 -9.67 -24.98
CA LYS A 526 -1.92 -9.87 -25.32
C LYS A 526 -2.06 -11.00 -26.35
N ILE A 527 -2.69 -12.11 -25.94
CA ILE A 527 -2.97 -13.24 -26.83
C ILE A 527 -4.50 -13.34 -27.02
N PRO A 528 -5.01 -13.39 -28.26
CA PRO A 528 -6.44 -13.63 -28.48
C PRO A 528 -6.83 -15.00 -27.89
N LEU A 529 -7.94 -15.05 -27.15
CA LEU A 529 -8.42 -16.27 -26.47
C LEU A 529 -7.44 -16.86 -25.44
N GLN A 530 -6.67 -16.01 -24.74
CA GLN A 530 -5.70 -16.46 -23.74
C GLN A 530 -6.28 -17.43 -22.69
N ASN A 531 -7.47 -17.14 -22.14
CA ASN A 531 -8.08 -17.96 -21.09
C ASN A 531 -8.49 -19.36 -21.60
N PRO A 532 -9.20 -19.48 -22.74
CA PRO A 532 -9.43 -20.78 -23.38
C PRO A 532 -8.15 -21.54 -23.72
N ILE A 533 -7.09 -20.88 -24.19
CA ILE A 533 -5.81 -21.53 -24.51
C ILE A 533 -5.18 -22.10 -23.25
N ASN A 534 -5.06 -21.29 -22.20
CA ASN A 534 -4.49 -21.70 -20.91
C ASN A 534 -5.31 -22.87 -20.32
N ALA A 535 -6.65 -22.76 -20.31
CA ALA A 535 -7.54 -23.83 -19.86
C ALA A 535 -7.41 -25.11 -20.71
N GLY A 536 -7.25 -24.96 -22.03
CA GLY A 536 -7.01 -26.06 -22.95
C GLY A 536 -5.71 -26.80 -22.64
N ILE A 537 -4.62 -26.08 -22.35
CA ILE A 537 -3.33 -26.68 -21.96
C ILE A 537 -3.48 -27.50 -20.67
N VAL A 538 -4.19 -26.97 -19.67
CA VAL A 538 -4.49 -27.70 -18.43
C VAL A 538 -5.31 -28.97 -18.71
N ALA A 539 -6.36 -28.87 -19.53
CA ALA A 539 -7.20 -30.01 -19.89
C ALA A 539 -6.44 -31.11 -20.65
N VAL A 540 -5.61 -30.73 -21.64
CA VAL A 540 -4.78 -31.67 -22.39
C VAL A 540 -3.73 -32.32 -21.49
N THR A 541 -3.16 -31.58 -20.55
CA THR A 541 -2.25 -32.15 -19.55
C THR A 541 -2.97 -33.16 -18.65
N GLY A 542 -4.21 -32.89 -18.23
CA GLY A 542 -5.04 -33.85 -17.49
C GLY A 542 -5.36 -35.12 -18.29
N PHE A 543 -5.54 -34.99 -19.61
CA PHE A 543 -5.67 -36.16 -20.49
C PHE A 543 -4.39 -37.00 -20.52
N PHE A 544 -3.20 -36.38 -20.60
CA PHE A 544 -1.93 -37.09 -20.54
C PHE A 544 -1.64 -37.71 -19.17
N LEU A 545 -2.14 -37.12 -18.07
CA LEU A 545 -2.11 -37.72 -16.74
C LEU A 545 -2.93 -39.02 -16.72
N ALA A 546 -4.16 -39.00 -17.25
CA ALA A 546 -4.97 -40.21 -17.35
C ALA A 546 -4.29 -41.28 -18.21
N LYS A 547 -3.66 -40.90 -19.33
CA LYS A 547 -2.85 -41.82 -20.15
C LYS A 547 -1.65 -42.38 -19.39
N PHE A 548 -0.96 -41.56 -18.61
CA PHE A 548 0.17 -41.98 -17.78
C PHE A 548 -0.26 -43.00 -16.72
N PHE A 549 -1.45 -42.85 -16.13
CA PHE A 549 -1.99 -43.84 -15.19
C PHE A 549 -2.38 -45.16 -15.85
N MET A 550 -2.95 -45.12 -17.06
CA MET A 550 -3.33 -46.35 -17.77
C MET A 550 -2.11 -47.10 -18.33
N ALA A 551 -1.10 -46.36 -18.79
CA ALA A 551 0.12 -46.89 -19.37
C ALA A 551 1.31 -46.02 -18.95
N PRO A 552 1.95 -46.34 -17.79
CA PRO A 552 3.09 -45.60 -17.29
C PRO A 552 4.25 -45.67 -18.29
N ALA A 553 4.50 -44.55 -18.97
CA ALA A 553 5.54 -44.42 -19.97
C ALA A 553 6.14 -43.01 -19.90
N ILE A 554 7.40 -42.87 -20.32
CA ILE A 554 8.10 -41.58 -20.28
C ILE A 554 7.44 -40.54 -21.21
N THR A 555 6.82 -40.98 -22.30
CA THR A 555 6.19 -40.10 -23.30
C THR A 555 5.05 -39.25 -22.73
N PRO A 556 3.97 -39.81 -22.15
CA PRO A 556 2.90 -38.99 -21.58
C PRO A 556 3.40 -38.09 -20.44
N LEU A 557 4.39 -38.53 -19.65
CA LEU A 557 5.05 -37.70 -18.63
C LEU A 557 5.74 -36.49 -19.27
N LEU A 558 6.62 -36.69 -20.25
CA LEU A 558 7.33 -35.60 -20.94
C LEU A 558 6.40 -34.63 -21.68
N VAL A 559 5.32 -35.15 -22.29
CA VAL A 559 4.33 -34.29 -22.95
C VAL A 559 3.60 -33.42 -21.93
N GLY A 560 3.16 -33.99 -20.81
CA GLY A 560 2.56 -33.21 -19.71
C GLY A 560 3.50 -32.14 -19.17
N THR A 561 4.75 -32.52 -18.88
CA THR A 561 5.81 -31.61 -18.43
C THR A 561 6.05 -30.47 -19.43
N GLY A 562 6.14 -30.78 -20.72
CA GLY A 562 6.34 -29.78 -21.78
C GLY A 562 5.15 -28.82 -21.93
N LEU A 563 3.93 -29.31 -21.75
CA LEU A 563 2.72 -28.48 -21.76
C LEU A 563 2.67 -27.52 -20.56
N PHE A 564 3.08 -27.97 -19.37
CA PHE A 564 3.17 -27.10 -18.20
C PHE A 564 4.33 -26.12 -18.26
N ALA A 565 5.45 -26.48 -18.92
CA ALA A 565 6.50 -25.52 -19.28
C ALA A 565 5.95 -24.42 -20.21
N LEU A 566 5.13 -24.80 -21.20
CA LEU A 566 4.47 -23.80 -22.05
C LEU A 566 3.48 -22.94 -21.26
N LEU A 567 2.71 -23.54 -20.34
CA LEU A 567 1.76 -22.82 -19.50
C LEU A 567 2.47 -21.79 -18.61
N GLY A 568 3.58 -22.17 -17.95
CA GLY A 568 4.37 -21.26 -17.13
C GLY A 568 4.91 -20.07 -17.92
N TYR A 569 5.42 -20.32 -19.13
CA TYR A 569 5.82 -19.26 -20.06
C TYR A 569 4.66 -18.31 -20.40
N LEU A 570 3.50 -18.85 -20.80
CA LEU A 570 2.34 -18.05 -21.23
C LEU A 570 1.79 -17.20 -20.08
N VAL A 571 1.54 -17.81 -18.92
CA VAL A 571 0.96 -17.14 -17.76
C VAL A 571 1.87 -16.01 -17.30
N ALA A 572 3.18 -16.24 -17.12
CA ALA A 572 4.11 -15.16 -16.73
C ALA A 572 4.28 -14.09 -17.83
N SER A 573 4.17 -14.46 -19.11
CA SER A 573 4.26 -13.50 -20.22
C SER A 573 3.04 -12.57 -20.29
N GLN A 574 1.87 -13.05 -19.89
CA GLN A 574 0.60 -12.32 -19.89
C GLN A 574 0.49 -11.28 -18.75
N VAL A 575 1.29 -11.41 -17.70
CA VAL A 575 1.29 -10.45 -16.57
C VAL A 575 2.20 -9.25 -16.86
N GLY A 576 1.82 -8.05 -16.44
CA GLY A 576 2.63 -6.83 -16.61
C GLY A 576 3.82 -6.77 -15.65
N GLY A 577 4.82 -5.94 -15.97
CA GLY A 577 6.04 -5.77 -15.18
C GLY A 577 5.81 -5.26 -13.75
N GLY A 578 4.79 -4.42 -13.53
CA GLY A 578 4.41 -3.94 -12.20
C GLY A 578 3.79 -5.01 -11.31
N ASP A 579 3.04 -5.94 -11.91
CA ASP A 579 2.40 -7.08 -11.21
C ASP A 579 3.34 -8.31 -11.07
N MET A 580 4.56 -8.27 -11.64
CA MET A 580 5.56 -9.35 -11.51
C MET A 580 5.87 -9.79 -10.07
N PRO A 581 5.88 -8.91 -9.06
CA PRO A 581 6.17 -9.33 -7.68
C PRO A 581 5.17 -10.40 -7.18
N VAL A 582 3.89 -10.29 -7.54
CA VAL A 582 2.86 -11.29 -7.21
C VAL A 582 3.11 -12.60 -7.96
N VAL A 583 3.56 -12.53 -9.22
CA VAL A 583 3.92 -13.73 -9.99
C VAL A 583 5.09 -14.46 -9.33
N ILE A 584 6.07 -13.74 -8.78
CA ILE A 584 7.22 -14.33 -8.09
C ILE A 584 6.80 -15.06 -6.82
N THR A 585 5.90 -14.49 -6.02
CA THR A 585 5.39 -15.14 -4.80
C THR A 585 4.52 -16.36 -5.12
N LEU A 586 3.72 -16.31 -6.20
CA LEU A 586 2.98 -17.47 -6.71
C LEU A 586 3.90 -18.58 -7.21
N LEU A 587 5.00 -18.24 -7.90
CA LEU A 587 5.99 -19.23 -8.36
C LEU A 587 6.82 -19.79 -7.20
N ASN A 588 7.08 -18.99 -6.15
CA ASN A 588 7.64 -19.49 -4.90
C ASN A 588 6.71 -20.56 -4.28
N SER A 589 5.40 -20.28 -4.21
CA SER A 589 4.40 -21.24 -3.77
C SER A 589 4.42 -22.52 -4.61
N ALA A 590 4.43 -22.38 -5.95
CA ALA A 590 4.54 -23.50 -6.88
C ALA A 590 5.80 -24.35 -6.63
N SER A 591 6.94 -23.74 -6.31
CA SER A 591 8.17 -24.46 -5.97
C SER A 591 8.01 -25.33 -4.71
N GLY A 592 7.30 -24.82 -3.68
CA GLY A 592 6.96 -25.58 -2.48
C GLY A 592 6.02 -26.77 -2.77
N TRP A 593 5.01 -26.58 -3.62
CA TRP A 593 4.12 -27.67 -4.02
C TRP A 593 4.82 -28.74 -4.88
N ALA A 594 5.79 -28.35 -5.71
CA ALA A 594 6.64 -29.30 -6.44
C ALA A 594 7.48 -30.14 -5.45
N LEU A 595 8.05 -29.51 -4.43
CA LEU A 595 8.81 -30.20 -3.38
C LEU A 595 7.92 -31.15 -2.55
N CYS A 596 6.66 -30.78 -2.28
CA CYS A 596 5.68 -31.69 -1.67
C CYS A 596 5.48 -32.94 -2.53
N ALA A 597 5.22 -32.74 -3.82
CA ALA A 597 4.98 -33.84 -4.75
C ALA A 597 6.22 -34.74 -4.89
N GLU A 598 7.43 -34.17 -4.91
CA GLU A 598 8.69 -34.91 -4.83
C GLU A 598 8.79 -35.71 -3.52
N GLY A 599 8.41 -35.12 -2.39
CA GLY A 599 8.34 -35.81 -1.10
C GLY A 599 7.36 -36.99 -1.10
N PHE A 600 6.20 -36.85 -1.73
CA PHE A 600 5.26 -37.96 -1.91
C PHE A 600 5.79 -39.04 -2.85
N ALA A 601 6.48 -38.69 -3.92
CA ALA A 601 7.08 -39.64 -4.85
C ALA A 601 8.15 -40.50 -4.16
N LEU A 602 9.00 -39.87 -3.35
CA LEU A 602 10.13 -40.51 -2.64
C LEU A 602 9.77 -41.07 -1.26
N GLY A 603 8.53 -40.87 -0.78
CA GLY A 603 8.11 -41.27 0.57
C GLY A 603 8.88 -40.54 1.68
N ASN A 604 9.29 -39.30 1.46
CA ASN A 604 10.11 -38.52 2.37
C ASN A 604 9.30 -37.42 3.08
N ALA A 605 9.03 -37.63 4.37
CA ALA A 605 8.26 -36.69 5.20
C ALA A 605 8.91 -35.30 5.34
N LEU A 606 10.24 -35.18 5.33
CA LEU A 606 10.92 -33.88 5.40
C LEU A 606 10.55 -33.00 4.20
N LEU A 607 10.60 -33.56 2.99
CA LEU A 607 10.27 -32.82 1.76
C LEU A 607 8.79 -32.43 1.73
N VAL A 608 7.91 -33.29 2.24
CA VAL A 608 6.49 -32.97 2.41
C VAL A 608 6.30 -31.83 3.41
N ILE A 609 6.94 -31.88 4.59
CA ILE A 609 6.83 -30.82 5.60
C ILE A 609 7.35 -29.51 5.03
N VAL A 610 8.59 -29.46 4.56
CA VAL A 610 9.23 -28.24 4.09
C VAL A 610 8.55 -27.69 2.83
N GLY A 611 8.19 -28.55 1.88
CA GLY A 611 7.43 -28.15 0.70
C GLY A 611 6.10 -27.50 1.08
N SER A 612 5.41 -28.05 2.09
CA SER A 612 4.12 -27.51 2.54
C SER A 612 4.29 -26.14 3.20
N LEU A 613 5.36 -25.97 3.98
CA LEU A 613 5.71 -24.69 4.60
C LEU A 613 5.93 -23.61 3.54
N ILE A 614 6.75 -23.90 2.52
CA ILE A 614 7.07 -22.96 1.44
C ILE A 614 5.86 -22.70 0.54
N GLY A 615 5.11 -23.75 0.20
CA GLY A 615 3.92 -23.68 -0.64
C GLY A 615 2.84 -22.79 0.00
N ALA A 616 2.51 -23.07 1.26
CA ALA A 616 1.55 -22.27 2.01
C ALA A 616 2.05 -20.84 2.25
N SER A 617 3.34 -20.68 2.53
CA SER A 617 3.98 -19.37 2.72
C SER A 617 3.88 -18.47 1.49
N GLY A 618 4.28 -18.97 0.32
CA GLY A 618 4.21 -18.20 -0.92
C GLY A 618 2.76 -17.87 -1.30
N ALA A 619 1.81 -18.77 -1.01
CA ALA A 619 0.40 -18.54 -1.25
C ALA A 619 -0.15 -17.41 -0.36
N MET A 620 0.15 -17.41 0.94
CA MET A 620 -0.26 -16.34 1.86
C MET A 620 0.33 -14.99 1.45
N LEU A 621 1.63 -14.93 1.16
CA LEU A 621 2.27 -13.71 0.70
C LEU A 621 1.64 -13.18 -0.59
N SER A 622 1.28 -14.06 -1.51
CA SER A 622 0.59 -13.68 -2.75
C SER A 622 -0.78 -13.05 -2.46
N LEU A 623 -1.50 -13.55 -1.45
CA LEU A 623 -2.81 -13.04 -1.06
C LEU A 623 -2.71 -11.68 -0.37
N GLU A 624 -1.75 -11.50 0.54
CA GLU A 624 -1.49 -10.23 1.22
C GLU A 624 -1.10 -9.13 0.20
N MET A 625 -0.26 -9.46 -0.78
CA MET A 625 0.07 -8.51 -1.86
C MET A 625 -1.14 -8.14 -2.71
N CYS A 626 -2.00 -9.12 -3.02
CA CYS A 626 -3.24 -8.92 -3.76
C CYS A 626 -4.21 -8.00 -2.99
N GLU A 627 -4.34 -8.24 -1.68
CA GLU A 627 -5.15 -7.43 -0.77
C GLU A 627 -4.66 -5.98 -0.69
N ALA A 628 -3.35 -5.77 -0.55
CA ALA A 628 -2.73 -4.45 -0.54
C ALA A 628 -2.87 -3.68 -1.88
N MET A 629 -3.22 -4.36 -2.97
CA MET A 629 -3.51 -3.78 -4.29
C MET A 629 -5.00 -3.70 -4.61
N ASN A 630 -5.87 -4.20 -3.72
CA ASN A 630 -7.29 -4.40 -3.96
C ASN A 630 -7.58 -5.10 -5.31
N VAL A 631 -6.84 -6.18 -5.58
CA VAL A 631 -7.02 -7.07 -6.74
C VAL A 631 -6.96 -8.52 -6.30
N SER A 632 -7.65 -9.43 -7.00
CA SER A 632 -7.53 -10.86 -6.74
C SER A 632 -6.41 -11.51 -7.54
N VAL A 633 -5.90 -12.66 -7.08
CA VAL A 633 -4.91 -13.47 -7.82
C VAL A 633 -5.39 -13.78 -9.25
N ALA A 634 -6.68 -14.05 -9.43
CA ALA A 634 -7.26 -14.31 -10.75
C ALA A 634 -7.20 -13.08 -11.67
N GLN A 635 -7.33 -11.88 -11.13
CA GLN A 635 -7.17 -10.62 -11.86
C GLN A 635 -5.72 -10.34 -12.23
N VAL A 636 -4.78 -10.61 -11.31
CA VAL A 636 -3.34 -10.50 -11.58
C VAL A 636 -2.92 -11.43 -12.72
N LEU A 637 -3.37 -12.70 -12.68
CA LEU A 637 -3.13 -13.69 -13.73
C LEU A 637 -3.97 -13.46 -15.01
N LYS A 638 -4.76 -12.37 -15.07
CA LYS A 638 -5.64 -12.00 -16.20
C LYS A 638 -6.64 -13.09 -16.59
N ILE A 639 -7.01 -13.96 -15.65
CA ILE A 639 -8.08 -14.95 -15.79
C ILE A 639 -9.43 -14.25 -15.75
N THR A 640 -9.55 -13.24 -14.89
CA THR A 640 -10.74 -12.39 -14.75
C THR A 640 -10.33 -10.93 -14.92
N SER A 641 -11.26 -10.07 -15.36
CA SER A 641 -11.05 -8.62 -15.35
C SER A 641 -11.59 -8.02 -14.05
N LYS A 642 -10.98 -6.93 -13.55
CA LYS A 642 -11.59 -6.13 -12.50
C LYS A 642 -12.88 -5.53 -13.06
N VAL A 643 -14.00 -5.83 -12.42
CA VAL A 643 -15.30 -5.24 -12.77
C VAL A 643 -15.18 -3.78 -12.40
N LYS A 644 -15.25 -2.87 -13.38
CA LYS A 644 -15.37 -1.44 -13.10
C LYS A 644 -16.73 -1.24 -12.42
N PRO A 645 -16.81 -0.76 -11.18
CA PRO A 645 -18.08 -0.43 -10.55
C PRO A 645 -18.69 0.75 -11.31
N GLY A 646 -19.61 0.48 -12.23
CA GLY A 646 -20.18 1.46 -13.16
C GLY A 646 -20.60 0.77 -14.47
N ALA A 647 -21.85 0.33 -14.53
CA ALA A 647 -22.44 -0.29 -15.70
C ALA A 647 -22.38 0.63 -16.93
N GLY A 648 -22.05 0.09 -18.10
CA GLY A 648 -22.41 0.67 -19.40
C GLY A 648 -22.01 2.14 -19.62
N GLY A 649 -20.73 2.40 -19.82
CA GLY A 649 -20.27 3.68 -20.37
C GLY A 649 -18.78 3.67 -20.58
N ASP A 650 -18.32 4.11 -21.76
CA ASP A 650 -16.95 4.56 -22.01
C ASP A 650 -16.70 5.85 -21.22
N GLY A 651 -16.88 5.82 -19.90
CA GLY A 651 -16.73 6.99 -19.05
C GLY A 651 -15.33 7.55 -19.18
N GLU A 652 -15.23 8.76 -19.72
CA GLU A 652 -14.01 9.56 -19.75
C GLU A 652 -13.44 9.60 -18.33
N ILE A 653 -12.15 9.28 -18.23
CA ILE A 653 -11.34 9.53 -17.05
C ILE A 653 -11.56 11.00 -16.71
N CYS A 654 -11.91 11.34 -15.47
CA CYS A 654 -12.04 12.73 -15.03
C CYS A 654 -10.86 13.54 -15.60
N GLU A 655 -11.12 14.47 -16.51
CA GLU A 655 -10.11 15.43 -16.94
C GLU A 655 -9.71 16.20 -15.68
N ILE A 656 -8.47 16.01 -15.25
CA ILE A 656 -7.96 16.75 -14.11
C ILE A 656 -7.62 18.13 -14.62
N ASP A 657 -8.50 19.09 -14.33
CA ASP A 657 -8.34 20.49 -14.68
C ASP A 657 -7.74 21.21 -13.47
N GLY A 658 -6.52 21.74 -13.62
CA GLY A 658 -5.76 22.37 -12.55
C GLY A 658 -4.35 22.75 -12.99
N ASP A 659 -3.85 23.88 -12.51
CA ASP A 659 -2.47 24.28 -12.75
C ASP A 659 -1.52 23.58 -11.77
N CYS A 660 -0.43 23.06 -12.31
CA CYS A 660 0.58 22.38 -11.52
C CYS A 660 1.63 23.38 -11.01
N THR A 661 1.87 23.41 -9.69
CA THR A 661 2.86 24.30 -9.08
C THR A 661 4.23 23.65 -9.05
N GLU A 662 5.14 24.06 -9.93
CA GLU A 662 6.54 23.59 -9.93
C GLU A 662 7.41 24.34 -8.92
N THR A 663 8.37 23.64 -8.31
CA THR A 663 9.34 24.19 -7.35
C THR A 663 10.78 23.77 -7.69
N LEU A 664 11.75 24.44 -7.05
CA LEU A 664 13.19 24.21 -7.20
C LEU A 664 13.78 23.55 -5.94
N VAL A 665 14.95 22.92 -6.09
CA VAL A 665 15.61 22.17 -5.02
C VAL A 665 15.93 23.04 -3.81
N GLU A 666 16.34 24.28 -4.05
CA GLU A 666 16.73 25.26 -3.03
C GLU A 666 15.55 25.65 -2.14
N SER A 667 14.36 25.86 -2.74
CA SER A 667 13.12 26.16 -2.02
C SER A 667 12.66 24.96 -1.18
N VAL A 668 12.74 23.75 -1.75
CA VAL A 668 12.40 22.53 -1.01
C VAL A 668 13.36 22.31 0.17
N ALA A 669 14.65 22.59 0.00
CA ALA A 669 15.62 22.52 1.09
C ALA A 669 15.31 23.53 2.21
N GLU A 670 14.82 24.72 1.89
CA GLU A 670 14.36 25.70 2.89
C GLU A 670 13.14 25.20 3.67
N HIS A 671 12.16 24.64 2.97
CA HIS A 671 10.96 24.10 3.61
C HIS A 671 11.30 22.90 4.51
N LEU A 672 12.20 22.02 4.05
CA LEU A 672 12.70 20.89 4.86
C LEU A 672 13.46 21.35 6.10
N CYS A 673 14.27 22.40 6.01
CA CYS A 673 15.00 22.95 7.15
C CYS A 673 14.07 23.67 8.16
N ALA A 674 12.94 24.21 7.71
CA ALA A 674 11.96 24.88 8.56
C ALA A 674 10.97 23.92 9.24
N ALA A 675 10.72 22.76 8.63
CA ALA A 675 9.79 21.75 9.13
C ALA A 675 10.29 21.06 10.42
N LYS A 676 9.40 20.84 11.39
CA LYS A 676 9.70 20.09 12.62
C LYS A 676 9.37 18.61 12.48
N LYS A 677 8.27 18.30 11.78
CA LYS A 677 7.82 16.93 11.47
C LYS A 677 7.81 16.71 9.96
N VAL A 678 8.63 15.79 9.48
CA VAL A 678 8.77 15.46 8.05
C VAL A 678 8.41 14.00 7.80
N MET A 679 7.50 13.76 6.87
CA MET A 679 7.13 12.42 6.42
C MET A 679 7.68 12.16 5.02
N ILE A 680 8.49 11.11 4.84
CA ILE A 680 9.04 10.74 3.54
C ILE A 680 8.28 9.54 3.01
N VAL A 681 7.81 9.62 1.76
CA VAL A 681 7.07 8.54 1.10
C VAL A 681 7.87 8.06 -0.13
N PRO A 682 8.72 7.03 0.01
CA PRO A 682 9.53 6.52 -1.08
C PRO A 682 8.71 5.61 -2.00
N GLY A 683 8.95 5.72 -3.30
CA GLY A 683 8.44 4.81 -4.31
C GLY A 683 9.55 4.10 -5.07
N TYR A 684 9.16 3.30 -6.07
CA TYR A 684 10.13 2.57 -6.89
C TYR A 684 11.09 3.50 -7.66
N GLY A 685 10.70 4.74 -7.94
CA GLY A 685 11.58 5.74 -8.57
C GLY A 685 12.86 6.02 -7.77
N LEU A 686 12.80 5.98 -6.43
CA LEU A 686 13.98 6.11 -5.56
C LEU A 686 15.00 5.00 -5.82
N ALA A 687 14.50 3.75 -5.90
CA ALA A 687 15.31 2.56 -6.11
C ALA A 687 15.96 2.55 -7.51
N VAL A 688 15.20 2.91 -8.54
CA VAL A 688 15.69 2.97 -9.93
C VAL A 688 16.82 3.99 -10.08
N ALA A 689 16.69 5.15 -9.45
CA ALA A 689 17.70 6.19 -9.51
C ALA A 689 18.92 5.92 -8.62
N LYS A 690 18.85 4.91 -7.73
CA LYS A 690 19.83 4.67 -6.66
C LYS A 690 20.00 5.89 -5.73
N GLY A 691 18.89 6.55 -5.41
CA GLY A 691 18.87 7.79 -4.60
C GLY A 691 18.87 7.58 -3.09
N GLN A 692 18.75 6.33 -2.61
CA GLN A 692 18.58 6.01 -1.18
C GLN A 692 19.72 6.50 -0.29
N TYR A 693 20.96 6.55 -0.80
CA TYR A 693 22.10 7.06 -0.03
C TYR A 693 22.02 8.56 0.22
N ALA A 694 21.68 9.34 -0.82
CA ALA A 694 21.49 10.79 -0.70
C ALA A 694 20.29 11.12 0.23
N LEU A 695 19.21 10.34 0.13
CA LEU A 695 18.08 10.44 1.04
C LEU A 695 18.50 10.16 2.50
N SER A 696 19.24 9.08 2.76
CA SER A 696 19.74 8.74 4.11
C SER A 696 20.62 9.84 4.70
N GLU A 697 21.51 10.43 3.91
CA GLU A 697 22.34 11.56 4.34
C GLU A 697 21.50 12.79 4.67
N THR A 698 20.49 13.09 3.85
CA THR A 698 19.55 14.19 4.10
C THR A 698 18.78 13.96 5.41
N VAL A 699 18.24 12.76 5.63
CA VAL A 699 17.55 12.38 6.88
C VAL A 699 18.46 12.56 8.09
N LYS A 700 19.74 12.18 7.99
CA LYS A 700 20.72 12.37 9.06
C LYS A 700 20.95 13.84 9.38
N PHE A 701 21.04 14.72 8.38
CA PHE A 701 21.20 16.16 8.60
C PHE A 701 19.95 16.79 9.22
N LEU A 702 18.76 16.42 8.76
CA LEU A 702 17.49 16.92 9.32
C LEU A 702 17.32 16.50 10.79
N LYS A 703 17.60 15.23 11.11
CA LYS A 703 17.55 14.73 12.49
C LYS A 703 18.61 15.38 13.39
N ALA A 704 19.80 15.67 12.85
CA ALA A 704 20.82 16.42 13.57
C ALA A 704 20.37 17.87 13.88
N GLY A 705 19.55 18.45 13.01
CA GLY A 705 18.87 19.74 13.23
C GLY A 705 17.67 19.68 14.19
N GLY A 706 17.32 18.48 14.71
CA GLY A 706 16.23 18.29 15.66
C GLY A 706 14.85 18.05 15.05
N ALA A 707 14.75 17.88 13.72
CA ALA A 707 13.50 17.49 13.07
C ALA A 707 13.18 16.01 13.34
N ASP A 708 11.89 15.71 13.57
CA ASP A 708 11.38 14.35 13.59
C ASP A 708 11.08 13.90 12.16
N VAL A 709 11.85 12.92 11.68
CA VAL A 709 11.78 12.45 10.30
C VAL A 709 11.39 10.98 10.31
N LYS A 710 10.23 10.70 9.71
CA LYS A 710 9.68 9.35 9.54
C LYS A 710 9.53 9.01 8.06
N ILE A 711 9.57 7.72 7.74
CA ILE A 711 9.49 7.21 6.38
C ILE A 711 8.37 6.20 6.31
N MET A 712 7.31 6.53 5.58
CA MET A 712 6.16 5.63 5.43
C MET A 712 6.24 4.85 4.13
N ILE A 713 6.21 3.51 4.22
CA ILE A 713 6.30 2.63 3.06
C ILE A 713 4.95 2.00 2.77
N HIS A 714 4.55 2.06 1.51
CA HIS A 714 3.38 1.33 1.03
C HIS A 714 3.75 -0.16 0.81
N PRO A 715 2.92 -1.15 1.21
CA PRO A 715 3.28 -2.57 1.15
C PRO A 715 3.73 -3.08 -0.24
N VAL A 716 3.09 -2.57 -1.31
CA VAL A 716 3.46 -2.90 -2.69
C VAL A 716 4.43 -1.93 -3.38
N ALA A 717 5.02 -0.98 -2.66
CA ALA A 717 6.00 -0.08 -3.25
C ALA A 717 7.32 -0.84 -3.56
N GLY A 718 7.64 -0.93 -4.85
CA GLY A 718 8.85 -1.60 -5.34
C GLY A 718 8.54 -2.67 -6.40
N ARG A 719 9.49 -3.58 -6.60
CA ARG A 719 9.38 -4.76 -7.48
C ARG A 719 9.50 -6.08 -6.71
N LEU A 720 9.50 -6.03 -5.38
CA LEU A 720 9.48 -7.18 -4.49
C LEU A 720 8.92 -6.73 -3.12
N PRO A 721 8.08 -7.53 -2.44
CA PRO A 721 7.62 -7.23 -1.08
C PRO A 721 8.75 -6.88 -0.12
N GLY A 722 8.67 -5.73 0.53
CA GLY A 722 9.70 -5.24 1.46
C GLY A 722 11.01 -4.79 0.80
N GLN A 723 11.05 -4.62 -0.54
CA GLN A 723 12.27 -4.19 -1.24
C GLN A 723 12.76 -2.82 -0.73
N LEU A 724 11.84 -1.87 -0.55
CA LEU A 724 12.21 -0.53 -0.08
C LEU A 724 12.76 -0.58 1.35
N ASN A 725 12.21 -1.42 2.23
CA ASN A 725 12.73 -1.59 3.58
C ASN A 725 14.20 -2.06 3.56
N VAL A 726 14.53 -3.03 2.72
CA VAL A 726 15.91 -3.53 2.57
C VAL A 726 16.82 -2.45 1.97
N LEU A 727 16.36 -1.68 0.98
CA LEU A 727 17.16 -0.61 0.36
C LEU A 727 17.44 0.55 1.33
N LEU A 728 16.46 0.93 2.15
CA LEU A 728 16.62 1.97 3.16
C LEU A 728 17.53 1.49 4.28
N ALA A 729 17.39 0.24 4.72
CA ALA A 729 18.32 -0.38 5.68
C ALA A 729 19.75 -0.42 5.13
N GLU A 730 19.94 -0.76 3.86
CA GLU A 730 21.25 -0.71 3.19
C GLU A 730 21.88 0.69 3.20
N SER A 731 21.07 1.73 3.01
CA SER A 731 21.52 3.13 3.09
C SER A 731 21.84 3.59 4.53
N GLY A 732 21.47 2.79 5.53
CA GLY A 732 21.68 3.07 6.95
C GLY A 732 20.63 4.01 7.55
N ILE A 733 19.38 3.88 7.10
CA ILE A 733 18.20 4.41 7.81
C ILE A 733 17.77 3.38 8.85
N ASP A 734 17.52 3.85 10.07
CA ASP A 734 17.10 2.97 11.17
C ASP A 734 15.65 2.51 10.96
N TYR A 735 15.38 1.24 11.24
CA TYR A 735 14.04 0.68 11.05
C TYR A 735 12.97 1.36 11.92
N ASP A 736 13.33 1.87 13.10
CA ASP A 736 12.40 2.58 13.99
C ASP A 736 11.85 3.89 13.38
N ASP A 737 12.45 4.34 12.27
CA ASP A 737 11.98 5.48 11.48
C ASP A 737 11.15 5.08 10.28
N VAL A 738 11.10 3.79 9.96
CA VAL A 738 10.34 3.24 8.85
C VAL A 738 9.00 2.74 9.40
N LEU A 739 7.93 3.39 8.95
CA LEU A 739 6.57 3.10 9.36
C LEU A 739 5.85 2.29 8.28
N ASP A 740 5.09 1.30 8.71
CA ASP A 740 4.14 0.59 7.85
C ASP A 740 2.85 1.41 7.74
N MET A 741 2.31 1.51 6.52
CA MET A 741 1.13 2.33 6.21
C MET A 741 -0.13 1.90 7.00
N GLU A 742 -0.35 0.59 7.22
CA GLU A 742 -1.58 0.09 7.84
C GLU A 742 -1.77 0.56 9.28
N GLU A 743 -0.68 0.85 9.99
CA GLU A 743 -0.72 1.25 11.40
C GLU A 743 -0.60 2.76 11.62
N ASN A 744 -0.19 3.53 10.60
CA ASN A 744 0.24 4.93 10.75
C ASN A 744 -0.34 5.88 9.67
N ASN A 745 -1.46 5.54 9.04
CA ASN A 745 -2.02 6.30 7.90
C ASN A 745 -3.47 6.77 8.16
N GLU A 746 -3.89 6.83 9.42
CA GLU A 746 -5.18 7.42 9.78
C GLU A 746 -5.10 8.95 9.70
N PRO A 747 -6.23 9.68 9.53
CA PRO A 747 -6.19 11.13 9.40
C PRO A 747 -5.45 11.84 10.54
N GLU A 748 -5.58 11.33 11.77
CA GLU A 748 -4.92 11.84 12.99
C GLU A 748 -3.38 11.81 12.89
N ASP A 749 -2.81 10.85 12.14
CA ASP A 749 -1.35 10.72 11.97
C ASP A 749 -0.77 11.83 11.08
N TRP A 750 -1.61 12.50 10.27
CA TRP A 750 -1.20 13.49 9.27
C TRP A 750 -1.42 14.94 9.70
N GLU A 751 -2.34 15.22 10.62
CA GLU A 751 -2.71 16.60 11.05
C GLU A 751 -1.50 17.44 11.51
N ASP A 752 -0.52 16.75 12.10
CA ASP A 752 0.67 17.34 12.70
C ASP A 752 1.90 17.37 11.75
N ILE A 753 1.80 16.81 10.55
CA ILE A 753 2.95 16.72 9.62
C ILE A 753 3.10 18.04 8.87
N ASP A 754 4.28 18.66 9.01
CA ASP A 754 4.58 19.95 8.38
C ASP A 754 4.88 19.79 6.89
N LEU A 755 5.59 18.71 6.51
CA LEU A 755 6.00 18.47 5.12
C LEU A 755 6.02 16.98 4.78
N ALA A 756 5.36 16.60 3.68
CA ALA A 756 5.41 15.26 3.11
C ALA A 756 6.28 15.25 1.83
N LEU A 757 7.43 14.59 1.86
CA LEU A 757 8.33 14.44 0.72
C LEU A 757 8.07 13.09 0.00
N VAL A 758 7.37 13.14 -1.12
CA VAL A 758 7.05 11.97 -1.96
C VAL A 758 8.16 11.77 -2.99
N VAL A 759 8.91 10.66 -2.89
CA VAL A 759 10.10 10.42 -3.73
C VAL A 759 9.87 9.27 -4.71
N GLY A 760 9.49 9.59 -5.95
CA GLY A 760 9.33 8.59 -7.00
C GLY A 760 8.19 7.59 -6.77
N ALA A 761 7.18 7.98 -5.99
CA ALA A 761 5.89 7.31 -5.86
C ALA A 761 4.82 8.02 -6.69
N ASN A 762 3.79 7.28 -7.12
CA ASN A 762 2.68 7.84 -7.90
C ASN A 762 1.36 7.19 -7.52
N ASP A 763 1.19 5.91 -7.84
CA ASP A 763 -0.10 5.23 -7.67
C ASP A 763 -0.40 4.96 -6.19
N THR A 764 0.64 4.74 -5.37
CA THR A 764 0.55 4.51 -3.92
C THR A 764 0.19 5.76 -3.11
N VAL A 765 0.13 6.93 -3.76
CA VAL A 765 -0.23 8.22 -3.16
C VAL A 765 -1.34 8.91 -3.96
N ASN A 766 -2.06 8.16 -4.80
CA ASN A 766 -3.05 8.72 -5.72
C ASN A 766 -4.44 8.79 -5.05
N PRO A 767 -5.01 10.00 -4.84
CA PRO A 767 -6.33 10.16 -4.22
C PRO A 767 -7.47 9.46 -4.97
N LEU A 768 -7.31 9.21 -6.28
CA LEU A 768 -8.35 8.54 -7.10
C LEU A 768 -8.76 7.19 -6.52
N ALA A 769 -7.86 6.51 -5.81
CA ALA A 769 -8.15 5.23 -5.17
C ALA A 769 -9.31 5.32 -4.15
N GLU A 770 -9.54 6.50 -3.55
CA GLU A 770 -10.63 6.73 -2.60
C GLU A 770 -11.77 7.57 -3.20
N THR A 771 -11.48 8.50 -4.10
CA THR A 771 -12.47 9.48 -4.59
C THR A 771 -13.26 9.03 -5.81
N GLU A 772 -12.70 8.17 -6.67
CA GLU A 772 -13.28 7.86 -7.99
C GLU A 772 -13.61 6.36 -8.16
N PRO A 773 -14.88 5.94 -7.98
CA PRO A 773 -15.32 4.54 -8.10
C PRO A 773 -14.99 3.87 -9.44
N ASN A 774 -14.94 4.66 -10.52
CA ASN A 774 -14.69 4.16 -11.88
C ASN A 774 -13.21 3.90 -12.21
N CYS A 775 -12.28 4.29 -11.34
CA CYS A 775 -10.86 4.15 -11.61
C CYS A 775 -10.33 2.72 -11.35
N GLU A 776 -9.25 2.32 -12.04
CA GLU A 776 -8.70 0.96 -11.91
C GLU A 776 -8.16 0.66 -10.50
N ILE A 777 -7.66 1.69 -9.83
CA ILE A 777 -7.08 1.61 -8.49
C ILE A 777 -8.11 1.86 -7.38
N TYR A 778 -9.42 1.97 -7.71
CA TYR A 778 -10.43 2.24 -6.69
C TYR A 778 -10.44 1.14 -5.61
N GLY A 779 -10.53 1.59 -4.37
CA GLY A 779 -10.45 0.78 -3.15
C GLY A 779 -9.05 0.26 -2.82
N MET A 780 -8.00 0.62 -3.57
CA MET A 780 -6.63 0.35 -3.17
C MET A 780 -6.29 1.23 -1.95
N PRO A 781 -5.82 0.65 -0.83
CA PRO A 781 -5.28 1.45 0.26
C PRO A 781 -4.13 2.32 -0.29
N VAL A 782 -4.11 3.61 0.02
CA VAL A 782 -3.07 4.55 -0.45
C VAL A 782 -2.58 5.40 0.71
N ILE A 783 -1.34 5.88 0.62
CA ILE A 783 -0.76 6.79 1.60
C ILE A 783 -1.40 8.17 1.42
N ARG A 784 -2.09 8.65 2.46
CA ARG A 784 -2.91 9.88 2.44
C ARG A 784 -2.07 11.14 2.63
N CYS A 785 -0.97 11.27 1.89
CA CYS A 785 -0.03 12.37 2.08
C CYS A 785 -0.61 13.76 1.78
N TRP A 786 -1.74 13.85 1.06
CA TRP A 786 -2.45 15.11 0.84
C TRP A 786 -3.01 15.74 2.11
N LEU A 787 -3.11 15.00 3.21
CA LEU A 787 -3.53 15.52 4.51
C LEU A 787 -2.42 16.30 5.23
N ALA A 788 -1.16 16.22 4.78
CA ALA A 788 -0.08 17.03 5.31
C ALA A 788 -0.26 18.52 4.96
N LYS A 789 0.37 19.40 5.75
CA LYS A 789 0.31 20.86 5.50
C LYS A 789 0.89 21.26 4.15
N GLU A 790 1.97 20.60 3.74
CA GLU A 790 2.60 20.76 2.43
C GLU A 790 3.11 19.40 1.91
N VAL A 791 3.00 19.17 0.61
CA VAL A 791 3.47 17.97 -0.08
C VAL A 791 4.44 18.36 -1.18
N VAL A 792 5.61 17.71 -1.23
CA VAL A 792 6.56 17.86 -2.34
C VAL A 792 6.67 16.54 -3.08
N MET A 793 6.28 16.53 -4.35
CA MET A 793 6.39 15.35 -5.20
C MET A 793 7.61 15.43 -6.11
N LEU A 794 8.57 14.53 -5.90
CA LEU A 794 9.79 14.42 -6.70
C LEU A 794 9.62 13.35 -7.80
N LYS A 795 9.64 13.79 -9.07
CA LYS A 795 9.45 12.94 -10.25
C LYS A 795 10.15 13.51 -11.49
N ARG A 796 10.42 12.68 -12.50
CA ARG A 796 11.06 13.11 -13.75
C ARG A 796 10.19 14.02 -14.63
N SER A 797 8.88 13.80 -14.63
CA SER A 797 7.89 14.54 -15.43
C SER A 797 6.49 14.31 -14.87
N LEU A 798 5.51 15.06 -15.35
CA LEU A 798 4.07 14.90 -15.06
C LEU A 798 3.44 13.66 -15.73
N GLY A 799 4.24 12.76 -16.30
CA GLY A 799 3.74 11.53 -16.93
C GLY A 799 3.05 10.61 -15.92
N ALA A 800 2.24 9.66 -16.40
CA ALA A 800 1.50 8.74 -15.53
C ALA A 800 2.40 7.72 -14.80
N GLY A 801 1.82 7.05 -13.79
CA GLY A 801 2.43 5.94 -13.04
C GLY A 801 2.30 4.59 -13.75
N TYR A 802 2.26 3.51 -12.97
CA TYR A 802 2.10 2.15 -13.49
C TYR A 802 0.69 1.90 -14.03
N ALA A 803 -0.33 2.34 -13.27
CA ALA A 803 -1.74 2.23 -13.66
C ALA A 803 -2.10 3.11 -14.88
N ALA A 804 -1.15 3.90 -15.39
CA ALA A 804 -1.36 4.87 -16.46
C ALA A 804 -2.50 5.87 -16.18
N LEU A 805 -2.78 6.11 -14.88
CA LEU A 805 -3.77 7.07 -14.42
C LEU A 805 -3.12 8.42 -14.14
N PRO A 806 -3.84 9.53 -14.38
CA PRO A 806 -3.43 10.84 -13.90
C PRO A 806 -3.53 10.87 -12.35
N ASN A 807 -2.81 11.78 -11.69
CA ASN A 807 -2.79 11.88 -10.23
C ASN A 807 -3.25 13.28 -9.78
N PRO A 808 -4.46 13.42 -9.21
CA PRO A 808 -4.98 14.68 -8.69
C PRO A 808 -4.06 15.36 -7.68
N LEU A 809 -3.27 14.59 -6.92
CA LEU A 809 -2.32 15.14 -5.94
C LEU A 809 -1.37 16.16 -6.55
N MET A 810 -1.00 16.01 -7.84
CA MET A 810 -0.08 16.93 -8.52
C MET A 810 -0.66 18.34 -8.72
N TYR A 811 -1.97 18.49 -8.53
CA TYR A 811 -2.74 19.71 -8.81
C TYR A 811 -3.40 20.27 -7.54
N ASN A 812 -3.17 19.66 -6.38
CA ASN A 812 -3.65 20.20 -5.10
C ASN A 812 -2.89 21.48 -4.74
N GLU A 813 -3.59 22.42 -4.07
CA GLU A 813 -2.99 23.70 -3.65
C GLU A 813 -1.81 23.53 -2.69
N ASN A 814 -1.83 22.49 -1.84
CA ASN A 814 -0.76 22.18 -0.89
C ASN A 814 0.37 21.32 -1.50
N SER A 815 0.37 21.09 -2.82
CA SER A 815 1.30 20.19 -3.48
C SER A 815 2.24 20.94 -4.44
N LEU A 816 3.53 20.67 -4.29
CA LEU A 816 4.62 21.26 -5.08
C LEU A 816 5.34 20.16 -5.87
N MET A 817 5.55 20.39 -7.16
CA MET A 817 6.25 19.45 -8.03
C MET A 817 7.73 19.78 -8.15
N LEU A 818 8.58 18.86 -7.71
CA LEU A 818 10.02 18.93 -7.90
C LEU A 818 10.43 18.02 -9.07
N LEU A 819 10.54 18.61 -10.25
CA LEU A 819 10.86 17.86 -11.47
C LEU A 819 12.36 17.57 -11.61
N GLY A 820 12.70 16.36 -12.09
CA GLY A 820 14.08 15.96 -12.37
C GLY A 820 14.38 14.49 -12.07
N ASP A 821 15.62 14.08 -12.33
CA ASP A 821 16.08 12.76 -11.88
C ASP A 821 16.18 12.72 -10.35
N ALA A 822 15.65 11.65 -9.75
CA ALA A 822 15.55 11.56 -8.29
C ALA A 822 16.92 11.60 -7.62
N LYS A 823 17.93 10.95 -8.21
CA LYS A 823 19.28 10.96 -7.65
C LYS A 823 19.89 12.36 -7.67
N CYS A 824 19.86 13.04 -8.81
CA CYS A 824 20.41 14.39 -8.94
C CYS A 824 19.73 15.38 -7.97
N ASN A 825 18.39 15.36 -7.90
CA ASN A 825 17.66 16.25 -7.01
C ASN A 825 17.93 15.94 -5.52
N LEU A 826 17.99 14.66 -5.13
CA LEU A 826 18.32 14.28 -3.75
C LEU A 826 19.77 14.63 -3.38
N GLU A 827 20.73 14.43 -4.28
CA GLU A 827 22.14 14.79 -4.05
C GLU A 827 22.30 16.31 -3.88
N TYR A 828 21.63 17.09 -4.74
CA TYR A 828 21.67 18.54 -4.64
C TYR A 828 20.95 19.04 -3.37
N MET A 829 19.77 18.51 -3.08
CA MET A 829 19.03 18.83 -1.87
C MET A 829 19.81 18.51 -0.60
N ARG A 830 20.51 17.36 -0.56
CA ARG A 830 21.40 17.01 0.54
C ARG A 830 22.47 18.09 0.76
N ASP A 831 23.10 18.56 -0.31
CA ASP A 831 24.18 19.54 -0.23
C ASP A 831 23.67 20.91 0.26
N GLU A 832 22.47 21.32 -0.16
CA GLU A 832 21.80 22.53 0.32
C GLU A 832 21.39 22.43 1.81
N VAL A 833 20.72 21.33 2.19
CA VAL A 833 20.34 21.07 3.59
C VAL A 833 21.57 21.04 4.48
N ARG A 834 22.65 20.37 4.04
CA ARG A 834 23.91 20.33 4.78
C ARG A 834 24.48 21.73 4.99
N THR A 835 24.51 22.55 3.95
CA THR A 835 25.06 23.91 4.02
C THR A 835 24.26 24.76 5.03
N LYS A 836 22.93 24.81 4.88
CA LYS A 836 22.04 25.58 5.75
C LYS A 836 22.09 25.10 7.22
N MET A 837 22.16 23.80 7.46
CA MET A 837 22.26 23.24 8.81
C MET A 837 23.66 23.47 9.43
N SER A 838 24.72 23.45 8.63
CA SER A 838 26.08 23.73 9.10
C SER A 838 26.28 25.19 9.53
N ASP A 839 25.61 26.13 8.87
CA ASP A 839 25.61 27.55 9.26
C ASP A 839 24.83 27.79 10.56
N THR A 840 23.82 26.96 10.84
CA THR A 840 23.01 27.03 12.07
C THR A 840 23.80 26.46 13.28
N CYS A 841 24.63 25.44 13.07
CA CYS A 841 25.48 24.83 14.10
C CYS A 841 26.66 25.71 14.57
N LEU A 842 26.96 26.81 13.89
CA LEU A 842 28.01 27.78 14.30
C LEU A 842 27.51 28.84 15.30
N ILE A 843 26.21 28.85 15.63
CA ILE A 843 25.63 29.84 16.56
C ILE A 843 25.45 29.26 17.98
N ASP A 844 25.44 27.93 18.15
CA ASP A 844 25.27 27.26 19.45
C ASP A 844 26.42 26.31 19.83
N LEU A 845 27.67 26.67 19.49
CA LEU A 845 28.89 26.03 20.01
C LEU A 845 29.77 27.00 20.80
#